data_AF-A0AAJ3LDC6-F1
#
_entry.id   AF-A0AAJ3LDC6-F1
#
_cell.length_a   1.000
_cell.length_b   1.000
_cell.length_c   1.000
_cell.angle_alpha   90.00
_cell.angle_beta   90.00
_cell.angle_gamma   90.00
#
_symmetry.space_group_name_H-M   'P 1'
#
loop_
_entity.id
_entity.type
_entity.pdbx_description
1 polymer ?
#
loop_
_entity_poly.entity_id
_entity_poly.type
_entity_poly.pdbx_seq_one_letter_code
_entity_poly.pdbx_strand_id
1 'polypeptide(L)'
;MTVHNINIAPLGSPKNDAPQFNPGASSAPSTTHENTSAGSTETSRAAADARLKDTLKQHSAGSRLPVPPESTLGGWLEALRFATNSSAFTQLEGGRGAFTHIDHNKGEIWFDGGHRKINRDSPELDAIPGGKALFENLMIIAKKLAPDSTFRRGDVFKLEELGHSNYTVDSNLVRQFIDDPKPNSMADDHVPATILNKTGEAETQHNLLAALKKQIEAPGAKPDLESIVVEIAPHSAFWREDQPQPITMNLKQLMAAYGLQVPTTLEALANLERVLFAPPLSAPREGNYGGLLTKSVPLGEDAQKKIIETVSAWKALQTQVPLDAEGKAPSLFEYLKRAVPESSRALADTHPEAFLKALIDTPQARALGKQLQEAIGALPTATSGQEALLTALGLEADKSAAGLERDNLAGYNLRQPDNVGRTPAEIVKRFETHMAGIVGPEMAKVAAYQLLAMSAPEFLVTDVPESVTFGSPQWVMFSAEVFRREQSTPGSSAGQSYVQIREQADLEPVTLEQESQTKAAALQAVVDWGLAKGIIKENSEGYSAETIASVTAALEEEANRMATALKGVLAPLPTRRDLALAALTQIYGEENAHLFEKKILTRPMGLNLKKDSLLNLFMSGELTASWSSTDSTFTTAVLHAGIKKLPDIKKEFVEKFDEYADSFSKAAGEMFAYQVSQLPDEDLKRFDFGKMEMRHLSQPAGSNFPKDSESNALFQMFGSGAFLITTVLEGKKVEYIYSPQLGKIIKNGDPLPGVPEGWSVNSSRTAPFFSLSVGGKRYNLKPIWKYGGAEELPPPHILKPRNTPSPRIGVLAGQVSELYKKAVDELKDAANGMSDSEKRRARTKMFKNFMLSLLPFHDLIKNIIEGNKHEAVVSGVFDFVGLFIPGAKGGFQGVKVGAKGVSSAIAFFKGAVKSGVKAANPIGAFYDSGSGLFKVCKTALNAAPPVNLSSLSSKLRIPGRSWDIPHGGYKQTIAEGTYQPLGESGPKVPVVAVKQGNNWYAFDHQTLEHCGPQLPGFKPIKVKELRDLRYDTGTSVKDGNGHAETVGEFQENASGPTPPQQPIQPKAAQ
;
A
#
# COMPACT_ATOMS: atom_id res chain seq x y z
N MET A 1 33.89 -25.97 19.89
CA MET A 1 33.88 -25.74 21.35
C MET A 1 32.45 -25.86 21.83
N THR A 2 32.22 -26.90 22.65
CA THR A 2 31.12 -27.16 23.59
C THR A 2 29.67 -26.81 23.20
N VAL A 3 28.99 -27.87 22.77
CA VAL A 3 27.55 -28.12 22.72
C VAL A 3 27.06 -28.50 24.13
N HIS A 4 25.91 -27.98 24.58
CA HIS A 4 25.11 -28.59 25.65
C HIS A 4 23.64 -28.71 25.24
N ASN A 5 23.22 -29.96 25.08
CA ASN A 5 21.83 -30.43 25.01
C ASN A 5 21.19 -30.40 26.41
N ILE A 6 19.88 -30.15 26.48
CA ILE A 6 19.04 -30.62 27.59
C ILE A 6 17.76 -31.24 27.04
N ASN A 7 17.43 -32.39 27.64
CA ASN A 7 16.47 -33.42 27.24
C ASN A 7 14.99 -33.03 27.36
N ILE A 8 14.19 -33.62 26.46
CA ILE A 8 12.75 -33.81 26.60
C ILE A 8 12.53 -35.25 27.09
N ALA A 9 11.73 -35.44 28.14
CA ALA A 9 11.27 -36.76 28.60
C ALA A 9 9.72 -36.80 28.59
N PRO A 10 9.09 -37.94 28.25
CA PRO A 10 7.66 -38.07 28.02
C PRO A 10 6.90 -38.67 29.23
N LEU A 11 5.63 -38.31 29.40
CA LEU A 11 4.63 -39.02 30.20
C LEU A 11 3.34 -39.06 29.35
N GLY A 12 2.60 -40.16 29.11
CA GLY A 12 2.46 -41.41 29.83
C GLY A 12 0.98 -41.59 30.21
N SER A 13 0.19 -42.26 29.38
CA SER A 13 -1.23 -42.55 29.64
C SER A 13 -1.43 -43.59 30.76
N PRO A 14 -2.55 -43.54 31.49
CA PRO A 14 -3.17 -44.75 32.02
C PRO A 14 -4.63 -44.94 31.59
N LYS A 15 -5.00 -46.23 31.55
CA LYS A 15 -6.23 -46.85 31.04
C LYS A 15 -7.40 -46.75 32.03
N ASN A 16 -8.61 -46.80 31.44
CA ASN A 16 -9.91 -47.27 31.92
C ASN A 16 -10.01 -47.89 33.32
N ASP A 17 -11.09 -47.54 34.03
CA ASP A 17 -12.09 -48.51 34.51
C ASP A 17 -13.45 -47.82 34.74
N ALA A 18 -14.51 -48.45 34.24
CA ALA A 18 -15.91 -48.08 34.47
C ALA A 18 -16.53 -49.01 35.52
N PRO A 19 -17.60 -48.58 36.19
CA PRO A 19 -18.67 -49.52 36.54
C PRO A 19 -20.06 -49.07 36.06
N GLN A 20 -20.78 -50.04 35.50
CA GLN A 20 -22.21 -50.02 35.16
C GLN A 20 -23.08 -50.21 36.43
N PHE A 21 -24.27 -49.59 36.51
CA PHE A 21 -25.64 -50.21 36.55
C PHE A 21 -26.74 -49.27 37.13
N ASN A 22 -27.62 -48.77 36.25
CA ASN A 22 -29.11 -48.92 36.13
C ASN A 22 -30.08 -48.91 37.37
N PRO A 23 -31.43 -48.75 37.18
CA PRO A 23 -32.23 -47.55 37.51
C PRO A 23 -33.29 -47.76 38.62
N GLY A 24 -33.75 -46.68 39.26
CA GLY A 24 -34.83 -46.70 40.26
C GLY A 24 -35.60 -45.38 40.36
N ALA A 25 -36.92 -45.48 40.36
CA ALA A 25 -37.89 -44.41 40.13
C ALA A 25 -38.25 -43.55 41.36
N SER A 26 -38.92 -42.42 41.05
CA SER A 26 -39.86 -41.66 41.88
C SER A 26 -39.30 -40.58 42.82
N SER A 27 -39.29 -39.33 42.34
CA SER A 27 -40.19 -38.26 42.84
C SER A 27 -39.87 -36.93 42.17
N ALA A 28 -40.75 -36.46 41.29
CA ALA A 28 -40.77 -35.05 40.90
C ALA A 28 -41.24 -34.18 42.08
N PRO A 29 -40.72 -32.96 42.21
CA PRO A 29 -41.60 -31.84 42.43
C PRO A 29 -41.42 -30.79 41.34
N SER A 30 -42.55 -30.26 40.92
CA SER A 30 -42.75 -29.20 39.95
C SER A 30 -41.80 -28.01 40.14
N THR A 31 -40.99 -27.71 39.13
CA THR A 31 -40.36 -26.39 38.99
C THR A 31 -40.94 -25.70 37.76
N THR A 32 -41.84 -24.76 38.06
CA THR A 32 -42.21 -23.64 37.20
C THR A 32 -40.93 -23.07 36.59
N HIS A 33 -40.74 -23.24 35.28
CA HIS A 33 -39.70 -22.52 34.55
C HIS A 33 -40.11 -21.05 34.49
N GLU A 34 -39.58 -20.24 35.40
CA GLU A 34 -39.52 -18.80 35.19
C GLU A 34 -38.41 -18.49 34.19
N ASN A 35 -38.82 -17.93 33.06
CA ASN A 35 -37.97 -17.27 32.09
C ASN A 35 -37.06 -16.26 32.80
N THR A 36 -35.75 -16.50 32.82
CA THR A 36 -34.74 -15.50 33.22
C THR A 36 -34.68 -14.40 32.16
N SER A 37 -35.53 -13.39 32.35
CA SER A 37 -35.51 -12.14 31.60
C SER A 37 -34.39 -11.21 32.09
N ALA A 38 -33.97 -10.27 31.24
CA ALA A 38 -32.93 -9.25 31.50
C ALA A 38 -33.17 -8.33 32.72
N GLY A 39 -34.31 -8.44 33.42
CA GLY A 39 -34.49 -7.83 34.74
C GLY A 39 -33.64 -8.49 35.82
N SER A 40 -33.12 -9.71 35.61
CA SER A 40 -32.39 -10.48 36.62
C SER A 40 -30.92 -10.07 36.83
N THR A 41 -30.18 -9.64 35.80
CA THR A 41 -28.73 -9.36 35.89
C THR A 41 -28.40 -7.99 36.48
N GLU A 42 -29.12 -6.93 36.11
CA GLU A 42 -28.95 -5.58 36.69
C GLU A 42 -29.38 -5.57 38.16
N THR A 43 -30.42 -6.35 38.49
CA THR A 43 -30.89 -6.56 39.86
C THR A 43 -29.92 -7.41 40.67
N SER A 44 -29.29 -8.43 40.07
CA SER A 44 -28.21 -9.21 40.70
C SER A 44 -26.98 -8.35 41.00
N ARG A 45 -26.56 -7.50 40.06
CA ARG A 45 -25.45 -6.55 40.24
C ARG A 45 -25.72 -5.54 41.34
N ALA A 46 -26.87 -4.87 41.31
CA ALA A 46 -27.24 -3.91 42.34
C ALA A 46 -27.30 -4.57 43.73
N ALA A 47 -27.75 -5.82 43.81
CA ALA A 47 -27.71 -6.60 45.04
C ALA A 47 -26.26 -6.96 45.45
N ALA A 48 -25.38 -7.28 44.52
CA ALA A 48 -23.96 -7.55 44.78
C ALA A 48 -23.21 -6.29 45.28
N ASP A 49 -23.46 -5.13 44.68
CA ASP A 49 -22.90 -3.85 45.13
C ASP A 49 -23.44 -3.43 46.50
N ALA A 50 -24.73 -3.69 46.78
CA ALA A 50 -25.29 -3.49 48.11
C ALA A 50 -24.61 -4.37 49.17
N ARG A 51 -24.36 -5.65 48.86
CA ARG A 51 -23.61 -6.57 49.74
C ARG A 51 -22.18 -6.09 49.96
N LEU A 52 -21.50 -5.58 48.93
CA LEU A 52 -20.16 -5.02 49.03
C LEU A 52 -20.14 -3.78 49.95
N LYS A 53 -21.13 -2.90 49.82
CA LYS A 53 -21.32 -1.72 50.68
C LYS A 53 -21.56 -2.10 52.14
N ASP A 54 -22.34 -3.14 52.39
CA ASP A 54 -22.58 -3.61 53.76
C ASP A 54 -21.36 -4.29 54.36
N THR A 55 -20.60 -5.05 53.55
CA THR A 55 -19.32 -5.65 53.95
C THR A 55 -18.32 -4.56 54.34
N LEU A 56 -18.26 -3.46 53.60
CA LEU A 56 -17.37 -2.34 53.90
C LEU A 56 -17.68 -1.67 55.25
N LYS A 57 -18.95 -1.56 55.64
CA LYS A 57 -19.35 -0.99 56.94
C LYS A 57 -18.87 -1.82 58.13
N GLN A 58 -18.65 -3.12 57.92
CA GLN A 58 -18.27 -4.06 58.98
C GLN A 58 -16.75 -4.14 59.20
N HIS A 59 -15.93 -3.45 58.39
CA HIS A 59 -14.48 -3.61 58.40
C HIS A 59 -13.73 -2.26 58.50
N SER A 60 -12.56 -2.28 59.15
CA SER A 60 -11.70 -1.10 59.35
C SER A 60 -10.97 -0.69 58.06
N ALA A 61 -10.48 0.55 57.99
CA ALA A 61 -9.62 0.99 56.88
C ALA A 61 -8.34 0.12 56.76
N GLY A 62 -7.93 -0.18 55.53
CA GLY A 62 -6.81 -1.08 55.22
C GLY A 62 -7.09 -2.60 55.34
N SER A 63 -8.33 -3.01 55.63
CA SER A 63 -8.72 -4.43 55.63
C SER A 63 -8.89 -4.98 54.20
N ARG A 64 -8.68 -6.29 54.01
CA ARG A 64 -8.93 -6.97 52.74
C ARG A 64 -10.37 -7.47 52.67
N LEU A 65 -11.12 -7.03 51.67
CA LEU A 65 -12.53 -7.34 51.52
C LEU A 65 -12.79 -8.23 50.31
N PRO A 66 -13.60 -9.29 50.42
CA PRO A 66 -14.06 -10.05 49.28
C PRO A 66 -14.96 -9.18 48.40
N VAL A 67 -14.72 -9.19 47.10
CA VAL A 67 -15.51 -8.49 46.08
C VAL A 67 -16.28 -9.55 45.30
N PRO A 68 -17.63 -9.50 45.31
CA PRO A 68 -18.43 -10.38 44.48
C PRO A 68 -18.11 -10.15 42.99
N PRO A 69 -17.94 -11.20 42.17
CA PRO A 69 -17.63 -11.04 40.74
C PRO A 69 -18.74 -10.28 39.99
N GLU A 70 -20.00 -10.48 40.39
CA GLU A 70 -21.16 -9.81 39.79
C GLU A 70 -21.33 -8.34 40.21
N SER A 71 -20.50 -7.85 41.15
CA SER A 71 -20.52 -6.45 41.54
C SER A 71 -19.84 -5.58 40.48
N THR A 72 -20.14 -4.29 40.45
CA THR A 72 -19.53 -3.35 39.50
C THR A 72 -18.00 -3.31 39.64
N LEU A 73 -17.49 -3.29 40.88
CA LEU A 73 -16.05 -3.41 41.15
C LEU A 73 -15.51 -4.78 40.72
N GLY A 74 -16.27 -5.86 40.93
CA GLY A 74 -15.93 -7.21 40.48
C GLY A 74 -15.67 -7.27 38.97
N GLY A 75 -16.55 -6.67 38.16
CA GLY A 75 -16.38 -6.60 36.71
C GLY A 75 -15.11 -5.86 36.28
N TRP A 76 -14.74 -4.76 36.94
CA TRP A 76 -13.47 -4.05 36.67
C TRP A 76 -12.23 -4.88 37.03
N LEU A 77 -12.29 -5.63 38.14
CA LEU A 77 -11.20 -6.51 38.56
C LEU A 77 -11.06 -7.72 37.62
N GLU A 78 -12.16 -8.23 37.10
CA GLU A 78 -12.17 -9.27 36.09
C GLU A 78 -11.58 -8.78 34.76
N ALA A 79 -11.97 -7.59 34.29
CA ALA A 79 -11.39 -6.95 33.11
C ALA A 79 -9.88 -6.74 33.25
N LEU A 80 -9.41 -6.29 34.42
CA LEU A 80 -7.98 -6.17 34.72
C LEU A 80 -7.25 -7.51 34.67
N ARG A 81 -7.82 -8.54 35.32
CA ARG A 81 -7.23 -9.89 35.34
C ARG A 81 -7.09 -10.45 33.93
N PHE A 82 -8.14 -10.32 33.13
CA PHE A 82 -8.14 -10.84 31.77
C PHE A 82 -7.17 -10.08 30.86
N ALA A 83 -7.12 -8.75 30.96
CA ALA A 83 -6.14 -7.92 30.24
C ALA A 83 -4.69 -8.29 30.61
N THR A 84 -4.39 -8.44 31.90
CA THR A 84 -3.03 -8.75 32.39
C THR A 84 -2.60 -10.21 32.24
N ASN A 85 -3.52 -11.12 31.93
CA ASN A 85 -3.21 -12.51 31.60
C ASN A 85 -3.29 -12.82 30.10
N SER A 86 -3.62 -11.83 29.27
CA SER A 86 -3.69 -12.02 27.81
C SER A 86 -2.34 -12.37 27.20
N SER A 87 -2.34 -13.08 26.08
CA SER A 87 -1.14 -13.40 25.31
C SER A 87 -0.39 -12.14 24.87
N ALA A 88 -1.11 -11.06 24.53
CA ALA A 88 -0.52 -9.76 24.18
C ALA A 88 0.24 -9.14 25.38
N PHE A 89 -0.33 -9.18 26.58
CA PHE A 89 0.33 -8.67 27.79
C PHE A 89 1.54 -9.52 28.16
N THR A 90 1.43 -10.84 28.02
CA THR A 90 2.53 -11.78 28.29
C THR A 90 3.71 -11.54 27.35
N GLN A 91 3.48 -11.27 26.07
CA GLN A 91 4.54 -10.89 25.12
C GLN A 91 5.19 -9.55 25.49
N LEU A 92 4.36 -8.59 25.91
CA LEU A 92 4.83 -7.27 26.34
C LEU A 92 5.70 -7.35 27.61
N GLU A 93 5.27 -8.11 28.63
CA GLU A 93 6.07 -8.40 29.83
C GLU A 93 7.32 -9.22 29.49
N GLY A 94 7.23 -10.26 28.65
CA GLY A 94 8.38 -11.10 28.27
C GLY A 94 9.52 -10.33 27.61
N GLY A 95 9.21 -9.25 26.88
CA GLY A 95 10.21 -8.36 26.27
C GLY A 95 10.75 -7.25 27.19
N ARG A 96 10.07 -6.96 28.32
CA ARG A 96 10.39 -5.80 29.19
C ARG A 96 10.43 -6.10 30.69
N GLY A 97 10.28 -7.36 31.07
CA GLY A 97 10.12 -7.86 32.42
C GLY A 97 8.81 -7.45 33.11
N ALA A 98 8.76 -7.55 34.43
CA ALA A 98 7.50 -7.46 35.19
C ALA A 98 6.93 -6.03 35.24
N PHE A 99 5.63 -5.88 34.96
CA PHE A 99 4.90 -4.63 35.13
C PHE A 99 4.95 -4.15 36.59
N THR A 100 5.07 -2.83 36.78
CA THR A 100 5.14 -2.18 38.10
C THR A 100 3.97 -1.25 38.37
N HIS A 101 3.71 -0.27 37.50
CA HIS A 101 2.63 0.71 37.65
C HIS A 101 2.21 1.37 36.32
N ILE A 102 0.92 1.71 36.20
CA ILE A 102 0.30 2.45 35.10
C ILE A 102 0.04 3.88 35.58
N ASP A 103 0.59 4.86 34.86
CA ASP A 103 0.29 6.28 35.02
C ASP A 103 -0.67 6.72 33.91
N HIS A 104 -1.97 6.69 34.20
CA HIS A 104 -3.01 7.03 33.23
C HIS A 104 -3.06 8.53 32.90
N ASN A 105 -2.46 9.40 33.72
CA ASN A 105 -2.42 10.85 33.47
C ASN A 105 -1.32 11.20 32.46
N LYS A 106 -0.20 10.46 32.50
CA LYS A 106 0.87 10.59 31.51
C LYS A 106 0.71 9.66 30.31
N GLY A 107 -0.16 8.65 30.41
CA GLY A 107 -0.31 7.63 29.39
C GLY A 107 0.93 6.74 29.32
N GLU A 108 1.41 6.25 30.46
CA GLU A 108 2.63 5.45 30.55
C GLU A 108 2.43 4.15 31.35
N ILE A 109 3.02 3.05 30.87
CA ILE A 109 3.11 1.77 31.58
C ILE A 109 4.58 1.49 31.90
N TRP A 110 4.90 1.22 33.16
CA TRP A 110 6.26 1.03 33.64
C TRP A 110 6.57 -0.42 34.00
N PHE A 111 7.74 -0.90 33.59
CA PHE A 111 8.25 -2.26 33.78
C PHE A 111 9.62 -2.26 34.47
N ASP A 112 10.09 -3.44 34.91
CA ASP A 112 11.45 -3.69 35.42
C ASP A 112 11.87 -2.70 36.51
N GLY A 113 11.14 -2.66 37.63
CA GLY A 113 11.47 -1.79 38.76
C GLY A 113 11.35 -0.28 38.46
N GLY A 114 10.74 0.10 37.33
CA GLY A 114 10.59 1.50 36.91
C GLY A 114 11.69 2.00 35.97
N HIS A 115 12.48 1.11 35.36
CA HIS A 115 13.55 1.52 34.43
C HIS A 115 13.13 1.54 32.96
N ARG A 116 12.06 0.81 32.61
CA ARG A 116 11.51 0.76 31.25
C ARG A 116 10.08 1.27 31.27
N LYS A 117 9.73 2.08 30.28
CA LYS A 117 8.36 2.56 30.10
C LYS A 117 7.92 2.45 28.65
N ILE A 118 6.63 2.30 28.45
CA ILE A 118 5.98 2.44 27.15
C ILE A 118 4.87 3.48 27.25
N ASN A 119 4.58 4.11 26.13
CA ASN A 119 3.43 4.98 25.91
C ASN A 119 2.68 4.51 24.66
N ARG A 120 1.60 5.21 24.31
CA ARG A 120 0.74 4.86 23.17
C ARG A 120 1.49 4.75 21.83
N ASP A 121 2.56 5.52 21.66
CA ASP A 121 3.32 5.62 20.41
C ASP A 121 4.56 4.70 20.39
N SER A 122 4.70 3.83 21.40
CA SER A 122 5.82 2.89 21.47
C SER A 122 5.71 1.83 20.36
N PRO A 123 6.74 1.65 19.51
CA PRO A 123 6.67 0.77 18.34
C PRO A 123 6.46 -0.71 18.70
N GLU A 124 6.76 -1.11 19.93
CA GLU A 124 6.54 -2.46 20.41
C GLU A 124 5.05 -2.80 20.55
N LEU A 125 4.18 -1.80 20.74
CA LEU A 125 2.73 -2.01 20.75
C LEU A 125 2.18 -2.34 19.35
N ASP A 126 2.87 -1.90 18.30
CA ASP A 126 2.52 -2.20 16.90
C ASP A 126 2.98 -3.59 16.46
N ALA A 127 4.00 -4.13 17.12
CA ALA A 127 4.55 -5.45 16.83
C ALA A 127 3.74 -6.61 17.46
N ILE A 128 2.85 -6.31 18.41
CA ILE A 128 2.04 -7.29 19.13
C ILE A 128 0.59 -7.19 18.62
N PRO A 129 0.00 -8.26 18.07
CA PRO A 129 -1.42 -8.28 17.72
C PRO A 129 -2.29 -7.86 18.93
N GLY A 130 -3.12 -6.82 18.76
CA GLY A 130 -3.94 -6.26 19.83
C GLY A 130 -3.19 -5.41 20.88
N GLY A 131 -1.88 -5.15 20.72
CA GLY A 131 -1.05 -4.44 21.70
C GLY A 131 -1.54 -3.03 22.03
N LYS A 132 -1.91 -2.23 21.03
CA LYS A 132 -2.50 -0.89 21.24
C LYS A 132 -3.86 -0.94 21.96
N ALA A 133 -4.73 -1.89 21.60
CA ALA A 133 -6.03 -2.07 22.24
C ALA A 133 -5.86 -2.49 23.72
N LEU A 134 -4.93 -3.40 24.00
CA LEU A 134 -4.54 -3.77 25.36
C LEU A 134 -4.05 -2.55 26.15
N PHE A 135 -3.16 -1.74 25.58
CA PHE A 135 -2.66 -0.52 26.21
C PHE A 135 -3.81 0.43 26.58
N GLU A 136 -4.72 0.71 25.64
CA GLU A 136 -5.88 1.59 25.87
C GLU A 136 -6.81 1.03 26.94
N ASN A 137 -7.12 -0.27 26.89
CA ASN A 137 -7.94 -0.93 27.91
C ASN A 137 -7.31 -0.81 29.30
N LEU A 138 -5.99 -1.01 29.42
CA LEU A 138 -5.25 -0.84 30.68
C LEU A 138 -5.28 0.61 31.18
N MET A 139 -5.22 1.61 30.30
CA MET A 139 -5.37 3.03 30.68
C MET A 139 -6.76 3.31 31.24
N ILE A 140 -7.81 2.79 30.59
CA ILE A 140 -9.20 2.95 31.04
C ILE A 140 -9.40 2.29 32.42
N ILE A 141 -8.93 1.04 32.57
CA ILE A 141 -8.97 0.31 33.83
C ILE A 141 -8.22 1.07 34.93
N ALA A 142 -6.98 1.51 34.67
CA ALA A 142 -6.18 2.22 35.65
C ALA A 142 -6.82 3.55 36.07
N LYS A 143 -7.38 4.31 35.11
CA LYS A 143 -8.11 5.54 35.41
C LYS A 143 -9.34 5.31 36.27
N LYS A 144 -10.03 4.17 36.13
CA LYS A 144 -11.19 3.85 36.97
C LYS A 144 -10.80 3.33 38.34
N LEU A 145 -9.79 2.46 38.42
CA LEU A 145 -9.33 1.84 39.67
C LEU A 145 -8.47 2.77 40.53
N ALA A 146 -7.82 3.77 39.93
CA ALA A 146 -6.96 4.72 40.62
C ALA A 146 -7.08 6.15 40.04
N PRO A 147 -8.27 6.77 40.04
CA PRO A 147 -8.54 8.03 39.31
C PRO A 147 -7.66 9.22 39.68
N ASP A 148 -7.19 9.26 40.94
CA ASP A 148 -6.38 10.35 41.48
C ASP A 148 -4.91 9.95 41.70
N SER A 149 -4.48 8.78 41.22
CA SER A 149 -3.11 8.28 41.48
C SER A 149 -2.58 7.34 40.40
N THR A 150 -1.37 6.80 40.59
CA THR A 150 -0.80 5.78 39.69
C THR A 150 -1.25 4.41 40.14
N PHE A 151 -1.77 3.60 39.22
CA PHE A 151 -2.21 2.24 39.52
C PHE A 151 -1.00 1.32 39.64
N ARG A 152 -0.71 0.76 40.82
CA ARG A 152 0.45 -0.12 41.06
C ARG A 152 0.03 -1.57 41.08
N ARG A 153 0.92 -2.46 40.62
CA ARG A 153 0.70 -3.92 40.68
C ARG A 153 0.43 -4.42 42.11
N GLY A 154 1.01 -3.79 43.12
CA GLY A 154 0.75 -4.16 44.53
C GLY A 154 -0.67 -3.86 45.02
N ASP A 155 -1.41 -2.98 44.34
CA ASP A 155 -2.71 -2.49 44.82
C ASP A 155 -3.81 -3.56 44.72
N VAL A 156 -3.64 -4.56 43.83
CA VAL A 156 -4.67 -5.59 43.55
C VAL A 156 -4.13 -7.02 43.63
N PHE A 157 -2.84 -7.29 43.42
CA PHE A 157 -2.35 -8.65 43.18
C PHE A 157 -2.03 -9.45 44.47
N LYS A 158 -3.05 -10.13 45.01
CA LYS A 158 -2.94 -11.50 45.52
C LYS A 158 -4.25 -12.24 45.19
N LEU A 159 -4.28 -12.84 44.01
CA LEU A 159 -5.35 -13.69 43.49
C LEU A 159 -4.85 -15.14 43.52
N GLU A 160 -5.11 -15.88 44.59
CA GLU A 160 -4.90 -17.33 44.61
C GLU A 160 -6.12 -18.02 45.21
N GLU A 161 -6.90 -18.70 44.37
CA GLU A 161 -6.96 -20.16 44.32
C GLU A 161 -7.66 -20.63 43.03
N LEU A 162 -7.18 -21.75 42.48
CA LEU A 162 -7.71 -22.40 41.27
C LEU A 162 -9.19 -22.77 41.46
N GLY A 163 -10.06 -22.16 40.65
CA GLY A 163 -11.39 -22.70 40.35
C GLY A 163 -12.57 -21.80 40.67
N HIS A 164 -12.52 -20.93 41.70
CA HIS A 164 -13.65 -20.08 42.09
C HIS A 164 -13.20 -18.64 42.50
N SER A 165 -13.89 -17.64 41.95
CA SER A 165 -13.55 -16.21 41.95
C SER A 165 -13.94 -15.47 43.24
N ASN A 166 -13.09 -15.50 44.26
CA ASN A 166 -13.18 -14.56 45.39
C ASN A 166 -12.05 -13.52 45.29
N TYR A 167 -12.29 -12.42 44.56
CA TYR A 167 -11.38 -11.27 44.51
C TYR A 167 -11.28 -10.64 45.92
N THR A 168 -10.08 -10.32 46.41
CA THR A 168 -9.96 -9.51 47.65
C THR A 168 -9.17 -8.23 47.42
N VAL A 169 -9.74 -7.08 47.82
CA VAL A 169 -9.12 -5.76 47.61
C VAL A 169 -9.05 -4.97 48.92
N ASP A 170 -8.21 -3.94 48.96
CA ASP A 170 -8.14 -3.05 50.11
C ASP A 170 -9.47 -2.28 50.30
N SER A 171 -9.97 -2.22 51.52
CA SER A 171 -11.20 -1.49 51.88
C SER A 171 -11.20 -0.02 51.47
N ASN A 172 -10.03 0.61 51.30
CA ASN A 172 -9.91 1.99 50.81
C ASN A 172 -10.25 2.09 49.32
N LEU A 173 -9.89 1.09 48.51
CA LEU A 173 -10.31 1.01 47.11
C LEU A 173 -11.83 0.84 47.02
N VAL A 174 -12.41 0.01 47.89
CA VAL A 174 -13.87 -0.16 47.97
C VAL A 174 -14.57 1.14 48.39
N ARG A 175 -14.04 1.89 49.38
CA ARG A 175 -14.56 3.23 49.75
C ARG A 175 -14.51 4.20 48.59
N GLN A 176 -13.37 4.30 47.92
CA GLN A 176 -13.21 5.18 46.76
C GLN A 176 -14.22 4.85 45.66
N PHE A 177 -14.49 3.57 45.44
CA PHE A 177 -15.43 3.12 44.42
C PHE A 177 -16.90 3.35 44.80
N ILE A 178 -17.24 3.28 46.10
CA ILE A 178 -18.62 3.43 46.62
C ILE A 178 -18.98 4.89 46.93
N ASP A 179 -18.04 5.70 47.39
CA ASP A 179 -18.28 7.03 47.97
C ASP A 179 -17.98 8.20 46.99
N ASP A 180 -17.56 7.95 45.74
CA ASP A 180 -17.29 9.01 44.74
C ASP A 180 -18.58 9.81 44.42
N PRO A 181 -18.68 11.11 44.77
CA PRO A 181 -19.94 11.85 44.78
C PRO A 181 -20.36 12.42 43.40
N LYS A 182 -19.77 12.00 42.28
CA LYS A 182 -20.18 12.48 40.94
C LYS A 182 -21.46 11.77 40.48
N PRO A 183 -22.62 12.46 40.36
CA PRO A 183 -23.92 11.84 40.10
C PRO A 183 -24.08 11.21 38.70
N ASN A 184 -23.09 11.36 37.81
CA ASN A 184 -23.07 10.76 36.46
C ASN A 184 -22.09 9.57 36.33
N SER A 185 -21.46 9.10 37.41
CA SER A 185 -20.35 8.13 37.37
C SER A 185 -20.73 6.65 37.52
N MET A 186 -22.02 6.35 37.74
CA MET A 186 -22.61 5.00 37.73
C MET A 186 -23.02 4.51 36.33
N ALA A 187 -22.72 5.26 35.26
CA ALA A 187 -23.18 4.98 33.90
C ALA A 187 -22.25 4.06 33.07
N ASP A 188 -21.18 3.48 33.64
CA ASP A 188 -20.09 2.84 32.88
C ASP A 188 -19.95 1.33 33.09
N ASP A 189 -21.00 0.66 33.58
CA ASP A 189 -21.03 -0.80 33.82
C ASP A 189 -20.77 -1.63 32.54
N HIS A 190 -20.99 -1.03 31.37
CA HIS A 190 -20.74 -1.66 30.07
C HIS A 190 -19.28 -1.62 29.64
N VAL A 191 -18.44 -0.76 30.25
CA VAL A 191 -17.03 -0.64 29.87
C VAL A 191 -16.22 -1.89 30.27
N PRO A 192 -16.34 -2.45 31.48
CA PRO A 192 -15.69 -3.72 31.81
C PRO A 192 -16.05 -4.85 30.86
N ALA A 193 -17.34 -5.00 30.53
CA ALA A 193 -17.81 -5.99 29.56
C ALA A 193 -17.21 -5.76 28.17
N THR A 194 -17.14 -4.50 27.72
CA THR A 194 -16.52 -4.13 26.45
C THR A 194 -15.03 -4.48 26.42
N ILE A 195 -14.31 -4.21 27.52
CA ILE A 195 -12.89 -4.54 27.64
C ILE A 195 -12.69 -6.06 27.62
N LEU A 196 -13.47 -6.81 28.41
CA LEU A 196 -13.44 -8.28 28.42
C LEU A 196 -13.65 -8.86 27.04
N ASN A 197 -14.67 -8.38 26.31
CA ASN A 197 -14.96 -8.83 24.96
C ASN A 197 -13.79 -8.56 24.00
N LYS A 198 -13.27 -7.33 23.99
CA LYS A 198 -12.13 -6.96 23.13
C LYS A 198 -10.90 -7.80 23.44
N THR A 199 -10.64 -8.09 24.71
CA THR A 199 -9.51 -8.92 25.10
C THR A 199 -9.74 -10.38 24.74
N GLY A 200 -10.95 -10.93 24.91
CA GLY A 200 -11.30 -12.28 24.49
C GLY A 200 -11.20 -12.47 22.97
N GLU A 201 -11.63 -11.47 22.22
CA GLU A 201 -11.53 -11.44 20.76
C GLU A 201 -10.07 -11.44 20.30
N ALA A 202 -9.24 -10.57 20.89
CA ALA A 202 -7.80 -10.53 20.60
C ALA A 202 -7.10 -11.87 20.93
N GLU A 203 -7.51 -12.53 22.02
CA GLU A 203 -6.97 -13.83 22.41
C GLU A 203 -7.38 -14.95 21.44
N THR A 204 -8.62 -14.94 20.96
CA THR A 204 -9.09 -15.90 19.94
C THR A 204 -8.36 -15.70 18.61
N GLN A 205 -8.13 -14.45 18.20
CA GLN A 205 -7.31 -14.13 17.03
C GLN A 205 -5.86 -14.58 17.22
N HIS A 206 -5.29 -14.43 18.43
CA HIS A 206 -3.97 -14.94 18.75
C HIS A 206 -3.90 -16.47 18.62
N ASN A 207 -4.88 -17.20 19.14
CA ASN A 207 -4.98 -18.65 19.02
C ASN A 207 -5.06 -19.10 17.56
N LEU A 208 -5.86 -18.40 16.75
CA LEU A 208 -5.96 -18.62 15.30
C LEU A 208 -4.60 -18.42 14.61
N LEU A 209 -3.90 -17.32 14.92
CA LEU A 209 -2.59 -16.99 14.35
C LEU A 209 -1.53 -18.02 14.74
N ALA A 210 -1.51 -18.44 16.00
CA ALA A 210 -0.61 -19.45 16.50
C ALA A 210 -0.85 -20.82 15.80
N ALA A 211 -2.12 -21.19 15.61
CA ALA A 211 -2.49 -22.40 14.89
C ALA A 211 -2.07 -22.35 13.40
N LEU A 212 -2.28 -21.23 12.72
CA LEU A 212 -1.83 -21.01 11.34
C LEU A 212 -0.31 -21.13 11.20
N LYS A 213 0.43 -20.42 12.07
CA LYS A 213 1.89 -20.43 12.05
C LYS A 213 2.45 -21.84 12.24
N LYS A 214 1.90 -22.58 13.20
CA LYS A 214 2.27 -23.99 13.45
C LYS A 214 2.02 -24.88 12.23
N GLN A 215 0.93 -24.65 11.48
CA GLN A 215 0.65 -25.40 10.25
C GLN A 215 1.64 -25.09 9.12
N ILE A 216 2.06 -23.83 8.99
CA ILE A 216 2.99 -23.38 7.95
C ILE A 216 4.41 -23.92 8.19
N GLU A 217 4.83 -23.98 9.46
CA GLU A 217 6.15 -24.48 9.86
C GLU A 217 6.27 -26.01 9.75
N ALA A 218 5.16 -26.74 9.55
CA ALA A 218 5.15 -28.20 9.44
C ALA A 218 5.78 -28.71 8.11
N PRO A 219 6.74 -29.66 8.15
CA PRO A 219 7.33 -30.23 6.93
C PRO A 219 6.28 -30.95 6.07
N GLY A 220 6.12 -30.51 4.81
CA GLY A 220 5.14 -31.11 3.89
C GLY A 220 3.69 -30.66 4.13
N ALA A 221 3.50 -29.50 4.76
CA ALA A 221 2.20 -28.90 5.04
C ALA A 221 1.25 -28.97 3.82
N LYS A 222 0.06 -29.53 4.05
CA LYS A 222 -1.08 -29.42 3.16
C LYS A 222 -2.02 -28.33 3.70
N PRO A 223 -2.80 -27.63 2.87
CA PRO A 223 -3.80 -26.66 3.33
C PRO A 223 -5.03 -27.34 3.98
N ASP A 224 -4.83 -28.46 4.67
CA ASP A 224 -5.89 -29.13 5.43
C ASP A 224 -6.09 -28.39 6.76
N LEU A 225 -6.94 -27.37 6.72
CA LEU A 225 -7.27 -26.53 7.88
C LEU A 225 -8.45 -27.08 8.70
N GLU A 226 -9.10 -28.15 8.25
CA GLU A 226 -10.24 -28.76 8.96
C GLU A 226 -9.80 -29.62 10.14
N SER A 227 -8.61 -30.20 10.07
CA SER A 227 -8.05 -31.06 11.11
C SER A 227 -7.41 -30.28 12.28
N ILE A 228 -7.30 -28.96 12.17
CA ILE A 228 -6.67 -28.09 13.17
C ILE A 228 -7.75 -27.50 14.07
N VAL A 229 -7.64 -27.76 15.37
CA VAL A 229 -8.56 -27.26 16.39
C VAL A 229 -7.97 -26.00 17.04
N VAL A 230 -8.79 -24.96 17.18
CA VAL A 230 -8.45 -23.69 17.80
C VAL A 230 -9.38 -23.45 18.99
N GLU A 231 -8.79 -23.07 20.13
CA GLU A 231 -9.54 -22.70 21.33
C GLU A 231 -10.11 -21.28 21.21
N ILE A 232 -11.38 -21.15 21.56
CA ILE A 232 -12.13 -19.89 21.57
C ILE A 232 -12.04 -19.30 22.98
N ALA A 233 -11.46 -18.11 23.09
CA ALA A 233 -11.17 -17.52 24.39
C ALA A 233 -12.46 -17.00 25.08
N PRO A 234 -12.52 -16.99 26.43
CA PRO A 234 -13.64 -16.43 27.17
C PRO A 234 -13.98 -14.99 26.74
N HIS A 235 -15.27 -14.67 26.76
CA HIS A 235 -15.81 -13.36 26.33
C HIS A 235 -15.63 -13.01 24.83
N SER A 236 -15.04 -13.87 24.00
CA SER A 236 -15.00 -13.65 22.54
C SER A 236 -16.35 -13.88 21.87
N ALA A 237 -16.49 -13.44 20.61
CA ALA A 237 -17.77 -13.51 19.88
C ALA A 237 -18.36 -14.93 19.75
N PHE A 238 -17.53 -15.96 19.73
CA PHE A 238 -17.94 -17.36 19.58
C PHE A 238 -17.97 -18.12 20.92
N TRP A 239 -17.61 -17.47 22.02
CA TRP A 239 -17.60 -18.10 23.34
C TRP A 239 -18.98 -18.07 23.99
N ARG A 240 -19.35 -19.16 24.67
CA ARG A 240 -20.60 -19.28 25.41
C ARG A 240 -20.40 -19.97 26.76
N GLU A 241 -20.91 -19.37 27.81
CA GLU A 241 -20.80 -19.91 29.17
C GLU A 241 -21.63 -21.20 29.36
N ASP A 242 -22.70 -21.37 28.58
CA ASP A 242 -23.62 -22.52 28.64
C ASP A 242 -23.12 -23.78 27.92
N GLN A 243 -21.97 -23.70 27.22
CA GLN A 243 -21.37 -24.84 26.53
C GLN A 243 -20.25 -25.51 27.34
N PRO A 244 -19.97 -26.81 27.09
CA PRO A 244 -18.83 -27.50 27.68
C PRO A 244 -17.50 -26.79 27.36
N GLN A 245 -16.72 -26.48 28.39
CA GLN A 245 -15.42 -25.81 28.26
C GLN A 245 -14.27 -26.83 28.14
N PRO A 246 -13.20 -26.53 27.38
CA PRO A 246 -13.00 -25.34 26.56
C PRO A 246 -13.82 -25.39 25.26
N ILE A 247 -14.30 -24.23 24.80
CA ILE A 247 -14.93 -24.12 23.49
C ILE A 247 -13.86 -24.13 22.41
N THR A 248 -14.06 -24.96 21.39
CA THR A 248 -13.12 -25.07 20.28
C THR A 248 -13.83 -25.04 18.93
N MET A 249 -13.20 -24.45 17.92
CA MET A 249 -13.64 -24.51 16.52
C MET A 249 -12.49 -25.02 15.65
N ASN A 250 -12.80 -25.69 14.54
CA ASN A 250 -11.74 -25.98 13.57
C ASN A 250 -11.31 -24.70 12.84
N LEU A 251 -10.04 -24.65 12.42
CA LEU A 251 -9.41 -23.45 11.88
C LEU A 251 -10.13 -22.96 10.61
N LYS A 252 -10.57 -23.86 9.73
CA LYS A 252 -11.37 -23.50 8.54
C LYS A 252 -12.69 -22.81 8.93
N GLN A 253 -13.43 -23.37 9.89
CA GLN A 253 -14.69 -22.80 10.37
C GLN A 253 -14.46 -21.44 11.04
N LEU A 254 -13.43 -21.33 11.88
CA LEU A 254 -13.11 -20.09 12.56
C LEU A 254 -12.73 -18.99 11.56
N MET A 255 -11.91 -19.30 10.56
CA MET A 255 -11.57 -18.36 9.49
C MET A 255 -12.81 -17.92 8.70
N ALA A 256 -13.68 -18.85 8.32
CA ALA A 256 -14.91 -18.53 7.63
C ALA A 256 -15.84 -17.65 8.48
N ALA A 257 -15.88 -17.89 9.80
CA ALA A 257 -16.67 -17.09 10.74
C ALA A 257 -16.15 -15.65 10.86
N TYR A 258 -14.84 -15.45 10.72
CA TYR A 258 -14.21 -14.13 10.60
C TYR A 258 -14.31 -13.50 9.19
N GLY A 259 -14.95 -14.17 8.23
CA GLY A 259 -15.07 -13.70 6.85
C GLY A 259 -13.76 -13.77 6.06
N LEU A 260 -12.79 -14.55 6.53
CA LEU A 260 -11.52 -14.79 5.83
C LEU A 260 -11.73 -15.83 4.72
N GLN A 261 -11.10 -15.59 3.57
CA GLN A 261 -11.03 -16.55 2.47
C GLN A 261 -10.14 -17.73 2.90
N VAL A 262 -10.66 -18.94 2.76
CA VAL A 262 -9.94 -20.17 3.12
C VAL A 262 -8.88 -20.46 2.04
N PRO A 263 -7.57 -20.46 2.37
CA PRO A 263 -6.51 -20.63 1.39
C PRO A 263 -6.49 -22.07 0.87
N THR A 264 -6.50 -22.23 -0.45
CA THR A 264 -6.40 -23.53 -1.12
C THR A 264 -5.00 -23.86 -1.62
N THR A 265 -4.08 -22.89 -1.55
CA THR A 265 -2.68 -23.01 -2.00
C THR A 265 -1.71 -22.60 -0.90
N LEU A 266 -0.47 -23.09 -0.97
CA LEU A 266 0.59 -22.68 -0.03
C LEU A 266 0.92 -21.19 -0.14
N GLU A 267 0.81 -20.61 -1.34
CA GLU A 267 1.01 -19.17 -1.57
C GLU A 267 -0.09 -18.35 -0.89
N ALA A 268 -1.36 -18.74 -1.04
CA ALA A 268 -2.47 -18.08 -0.37
C ALA A 268 -2.40 -18.21 1.16
N LEU A 269 -1.92 -19.35 1.66
CA LEU A 269 -1.68 -19.55 3.10
C LEU A 269 -0.56 -18.65 3.63
N ALA A 270 0.55 -18.51 2.89
CA ALA A 270 1.63 -17.61 3.25
C ALA A 270 1.23 -16.12 3.16
N ASN A 271 0.40 -15.76 2.18
CA ASN A 271 -0.17 -14.41 2.10
C ASN A 271 -1.08 -14.14 3.31
N LEU A 272 -1.96 -15.09 3.66
CA LEU A 272 -2.84 -14.95 4.81
C LEU A 272 -2.05 -14.70 6.10
N GLU A 273 -0.99 -15.47 6.34
CA GLU A 273 -0.08 -15.23 7.46
C GLU A 273 0.46 -13.79 7.43
N ARG A 274 1.04 -13.37 6.30
CA ARG A 274 1.56 -12.00 6.14
C ARG A 274 0.51 -10.93 6.42
N VAL A 275 -0.72 -11.10 5.95
CA VAL A 275 -1.80 -10.13 6.16
C VAL A 275 -2.22 -10.06 7.63
N LEU A 276 -2.39 -11.21 8.28
CA LEU A 276 -2.83 -11.25 9.68
C LEU A 276 -1.74 -10.81 10.67
N PHE A 277 -0.46 -10.93 10.29
CA PHE A 277 0.67 -10.42 11.07
C PHE A 277 1.12 -9.01 10.64
N ALA A 278 0.52 -8.42 9.61
CA ALA A 278 0.84 -7.06 9.21
C ALA A 278 0.35 -6.06 10.28
N PRO A 279 1.15 -5.05 10.64
CA PRO A 279 0.69 -3.99 11.51
C PRO A 279 -0.57 -3.33 10.93
N PRO A 280 -1.58 -3.03 11.77
CA PRO A 280 -2.77 -2.34 11.31
C PRO A 280 -2.41 -0.95 10.79
N LEU A 281 -3.07 -0.54 9.71
CA LEU A 281 -2.93 0.81 9.19
C LEU A 281 -3.44 1.83 10.21
N SER A 282 -2.64 2.85 10.50
CA SER A 282 -3.03 3.97 11.34
C SER A 282 -3.51 5.15 10.50
N ALA A 283 -4.57 5.82 10.93
CA ALA A 283 -4.96 7.14 10.45
C ALA A 283 -4.87 8.16 11.59
N PRO A 284 -4.68 9.46 11.29
CA PRO A 284 -4.84 10.53 12.27
C PRO A 284 -6.23 10.47 12.94
N ARG A 285 -6.36 11.07 14.14
CA ARG A 285 -7.65 11.14 14.85
C ARG A 285 -8.72 11.86 14.02
N GLU A 286 -8.29 12.85 13.25
CA GLU A 286 -9.09 13.63 12.32
C GLU A 286 -9.46 12.86 11.04
N GLY A 287 -8.97 11.63 10.89
CA GLY A 287 -9.13 10.80 9.69
C GLY A 287 -8.49 11.48 8.49
N ASN A 288 -9.29 11.66 7.43
CA ASN A 288 -8.88 12.31 6.20
C ASN A 288 -9.21 13.82 6.14
N TYR A 289 -9.46 14.45 7.30
CA TYR A 289 -9.79 15.88 7.44
C TYR A 289 -11.06 16.36 6.71
N GLY A 290 -11.88 15.47 6.16
CA GLY A 290 -13.14 15.83 5.50
C GLY A 290 -14.34 16.04 6.44
N GLY A 291 -14.21 15.66 7.71
CA GLY A 291 -15.30 15.74 8.69
C GLY A 291 -16.51 14.89 8.25
N LEU A 292 -17.71 15.48 8.32
CA LEU A 292 -18.97 14.84 7.90
C LEU A 292 -19.11 14.65 6.38
N LEU A 293 -18.28 15.31 5.56
CA LEU A 293 -18.35 15.18 4.10
C LEU A 293 -17.86 13.81 3.63
N THR A 294 -16.86 13.26 4.34
CA THR A 294 -16.19 12.02 3.97
C THR A 294 -16.65 10.81 4.77
N LYS A 295 -17.67 10.94 5.64
CA LYS A 295 -18.27 9.80 6.35
C LYS A 295 -19.00 8.86 5.39
N SER A 296 -19.26 7.62 5.83
CA SER A 296 -19.94 6.58 5.06
C SER A 296 -21.29 7.05 4.49
N VAL A 297 -22.00 7.89 5.25
CA VAL A 297 -23.19 8.62 4.80
C VAL A 297 -22.79 10.06 4.51
N PRO A 298 -22.80 10.50 3.24
CA PRO A 298 -22.50 11.88 2.89
C PRO A 298 -23.48 12.86 3.55
N LEU A 299 -22.98 14.02 3.96
CA LEU A 299 -23.80 15.08 4.51
C LEU A 299 -24.78 15.63 3.45
N GLY A 300 -26.09 15.66 3.76
CA GLY A 300 -27.11 16.16 2.84
C GLY A 300 -27.03 17.66 2.56
N GLU A 301 -27.59 18.11 1.44
CA GLU A 301 -27.52 19.51 0.96
C GLU A 301 -28.07 20.52 1.98
N ASP A 302 -29.18 20.21 2.63
CA ASP A 302 -29.77 21.09 3.65
C ASP A 302 -28.84 21.33 4.83
N ALA A 303 -28.15 20.27 5.27
CA ALA A 303 -27.18 20.37 6.36
C ALA A 303 -25.91 21.13 5.92
N GLN A 304 -25.43 20.92 4.68
CA GLN A 304 -24.33 21.70 4.12
C GLN A 304 -24.68 23.20 4.03
N LYS A 305 -25.86 23.52 3.52
CA LYS A 305 -26.38 24.90 3.46
C LYS A 305 -26.47 25.51 4.85
N LYS A 306 -26.97 24.76 5.83
CA LYS A 306 -27.08 25.22 7.22
C LYS A 306 -25.73 25.52 7.84
N ILE A 307 -24.70 24.72 7.55
CA ILE A 307 -23.31 24.98 7.96
C ILE A 307 -22.83 26.30 7.36
N ILE A 308 -23.02 26.52 6.05
CA ILE A 308 -22.60 27.74 5.34
C ILE A 308 -23.29 28.99 5.92
N GLU A 309 -24.60 28.91 6.17
CA GLU A 309 -25.37 30.00 6.79
C GLU A 309 -24.87 30.31 8.21
N THR A 310 -24.58 29.28 9.00
CA THR A 310 -24.10 29.42 10.38
C THR A 310 -22.71 30.05 10.42
N VAL A 311 -21.80 29.64 9.52
CA VAL A 311 -20.48 30.26 9.36
C VAL A 311 -20.60 31.73 8.97
N SER A 312 -21.50 32.06 8.04
CA SER A 312 -21.72 33.43 7.58
C SER A 312 -22.24 34.33 8.71
N ALA A 313 -23.22 33.85 9.48
CA ALA A 313 -23.73 34.55 10.65
C ALA A 313 -22.63 34.72 11.73
N TRP A 314 -21.81 33.69 11.96
CA TRP A 314 -20.72 33.75 12.91
C TRP A 314 -19.65 34.78 12.51
N LYS A 315 -19.26 34.84 11.23
CA LYS A 315 -18.29 35.82 10.68
C LYS A 315 -18.80 37.25 10.84
N ALA A 316 -20.10 37.49 10.65
CA ALA A 316 -20.71 38.80 10.84
C ALA A 316 -20.61 39.33 12.28
N LEU A 317 -20.51 38.44 13.27
CA LEU A 317 -20.32 38.78 14.69
C LEU A 317 -18.85 38.97 15.09
N GLN A 318 -17.90 38.61 14.23
CA GLN A 318 -16.48 38.80 14.51
C GLN A 318 -16.00 40.21 14.18
N THR A 319 -14.84 40.58 14.73
CA THR A 319 -14.11 41.77 14.28
C THR A 319 -13.77 41.62 12.80
N GLN A 320 -14.41 42.47 11.98
CA GLN A 320 -14.27 42.39 10.52
C GLN A 320 -12.80 42.53 10.11
N VAL A 321 -12.37 41.62 9.27
CA VAL A 321 -11.04 41.66 8.64
C VAL A 321 -11.17 42.56 7.39
N PRO A 322 -10.16 43.40 7.09
CA PRO A 322 -10.13 44.12 5.83
C PRO A 322 -10.30 43.17 4.64
N LEU A 323 -10.98 43.62 3.59
CA LEU A 323 -11.00 42.89 2.32
C LEU A 323 -9.57 42.72 1.82
N ASP A 324 -9.30 41.63 1.11
CA ASP A 324 -8.02 41.45 0.45
C ASP A 324 -7.81 42.49 -0.67
N ALA A 325 -6.64 42.46 -1.31
CA ALA A 325 -6.29 43.37 -2.39
C ALA A 325 -7.25 43.30 -3.60
N GLU A 326 -8.07 42.25 -3.68
CA GLU A 326 -9.04 41.97 -4.75
C GLU A 326 -10.49 42.30 -4.33
N GLY A 327 -10.69 42.79 -3.10
CA GLY A 327 -12.01 43.15 -2.57
C GLY A 327 -12.83 41.95 -2.09
N LYS A 328 -12.23 40.77 -1.90
CA LYS A 328 -12.93 39.57 -1.42
C LYS A 328 -12.98 39.52 0.09
N ALA A 329 -14.09 38.96 0.59
CA ALA A 329 -14.24 38.68 2.01
C ALA A 329 -13.27 37.56 2.44
N PRO A 330 -12.65 37.67 3.62
CA PRO A 330 -11.70 36.69 4.11
C PRO A 330 -12.35 35.33 4.37
N SER A 331 -11.58 34.28 4.10
CA SER A 331 -11.96 32.89 4.31
C SER A 331 -12.16 32.56 5.80
N LEU A 332 -12.88 31.47 6.10
CA LEU A 332 -13.03 30.99 7.48
C LEU A 332 -11.66 30.69 8.12
N PHE A 333 -10.71 30.18 7.32
CA PHE A 333 -9.33 29.95 7.73
C PHE A 333 -8.66 31.22 8.26
N GLU A 334 -8.81 32.34 7.56
CA GLU A 334 -8.23 33.64 7.97
C GLU A 334 -8.81 34.15 9.30
N TYR A 335 -10.12 33.96 9.53
CA TYR A 335 -10.74 34.31 10.81
C TYR A 335 -10.19 33.45 11.96
N LEU A 336 -10.12 32.13 11.78
CA LEU A 336 -9.68 31.20 12.83
C LEU A 336 -8.16 31.27 13.09
N LYS A 337 -7.35 31.59 12.07
CA LYS A 337 -5.89 31.80 12.20
C LYS A 337 -5.53 32.80 13.31
N ARG A 338 -6.37 33.82 13.56
CA ARG A 338 -6.12 34.84 14.59
C ARG A 338 -6.03 34.25 16.00
N ALA A 339 -6.72 33.15 16.26
CA ALA A 339 -6.66 32.42 17.52
C ALA A 339 -5.46 31.46 17.62
N VAL A 340 -4.76 31.20 16.52
CA VAL A 340 -3.56 30.35 16.51
C VAL A 340 -2.38 31.16 17.07
N PRO A 341 -1.60 30.60 18.03
CA PRO A 341 -0.41 31.24 18.57
C PRO A 341 0.58 31.66 17.49
N GLU A 342 1.20 32.84 17.64
CA GLU A 342 2.11 33.39 16.63
C GLU A 342 3.30 32.48 16.34
N SER A 343 3.83 31.80 17.36
CA SER A 343 4.89 30.79 17.23
C SER A 343 4.51 29.61 16.32
N SER A 344 3.22 29.34 16.14
CA SER A 344 2.70 28.23 15.33
C SER A 344 2.27 28.67 13.92
N ARG A 345 2.22 29.98 13.63
CA ARG A 345 1.72 30.48 12.33
C ARG A 345 2.63 30.12 11.15
N ALA A 346 3.94 30.03 11.37
CA ALA A 346 4.90 29.60 10.35
C ALA A 346 4.67 28.14 9.88
N LEU A 347 3.93 27.33 10.64
CA LEU A 347 3.57 25.97 10.25
C LEU A 347 2.63 25.94 9.04
N ALA A 348 1.84 27.00 8.79
CA ALA A 348 0.93 27.03 7.65
C ALA A 348 1.66 26.82 6.30
N ASP A 349 2.90 27.35 6.20
CA ASP A 349 3.70 27.27 4.98
C ASP A 349 4.57 25.99 4.90
N THR A 350 5.02 25.48 6.05
CA THR A 350 6.03 24.40 6.12
C THR A 350 5.46 23.04 6.54
N HIS A 351 4.39 23.03 7.34
CA HIS A 351 3.76 21.83 7.92
C HIS A 351 2.23 22.03 7.98
N PRO A 352 1.55 22.07 6.83
CA PRO A 352 0.13 22.46 6.74
C PRO A 352 -0.80 21.56 7.59
N GLU A 353 -0.48 20.26 7.71
CA GLU A 353 -1.19 19.33 8.61
C GLU A 353 -1.12 19.76 10.08
N ALA A 354 0.10 20.04 10.56
CA ALA A 354 0.33 20.44 11.95
C ALA A 354 -0.35 21.78 12.24
N PHE A 355 -0.35 22.70 11.28
CA PHE A 355 -1.09 23.95 11.40
C PHE A 355 -2.60 23.72 11.45
N LEU A 356 -3.16 22.88 10.57
CA LEU A 356 -4.59 22.57 10.56
C LEU A 356 -5.03 21.97 11.91
N LYS A 357 -4.22 21.06 12.47
CA LYS A 357 -4.45 20.48 13.80
C LYS A 357 -4.42 21.53 14.90
N ALA A 358 -3.41 22.41 14.89
CA ALA A 358 -3.33 23.51 15.86
C ALA A 358 -4.53 24.47 15.74
N LEU A 359 -5.01 24.72 14.52
CA LEU A 359 -6.14 25.61 14.25
C LEU A 359 -7.46 25.05 14.80
N ILE A 360 -7.77 23.78 14.51
CA ILE A 360 -9.02 23.14 14.97
C ILE A 360 -9.04 22.91 16.49
N ASP A 361 -7.87 22.87 17.13
CA ASP A 361 -7.74 22.74 18.58
C ASP A 361 -7.90 24.06 19.35
N THR A 362 -7.95 25.21 18.67
CA THR A 362 -8.15 26.50 19.34
C THR A 362 -9.53 26.58 20.04
N PRO A 363 -9.64 27.29 21.18
CA PRO A 363 -10.93 27.46 21.86
C PRO A 363 -12.02 28.05 20.98
N GLN A 364 -11.65 29.00 20.10
CA GLN A 364 -12.56 29.64 19.16
C GLN A 364 -13.07 28.66 18.10
N ALA A 365 -12.18 27.84 17.53
CA ALA A 365 -12.55 26.83 16.56
C ALA A 365 -13.45 25.75 17.17
N ARG A 366 -13.14 25.28 18.40
CA ARG A 366 -13.98 24.31 19.12
C ARG A 366 -15.37 24.85 19.46
N ALA A 367 -15.45 26.13 19.86
CA ALA A 367 -16.73 26.79 20.12
C ALA A 367 -17.60 26.89 18.84
N LEU A 368 -16.98 27.27 17.71
CA LEU A 368 -17.67 27.28 16.42
C LEU A 368 -18.11 25.88 15.99
N GLY A 369 -17.24 24.88 16.14
CA GLY A 369 -17.56 23.48 15.84
C GLY A 369 -18.79 22.97 16.60
N LYS A 370 -18.89 23.29 17.90
CA LYS A 370 -20.08 23.00 18.71
C LYS A 370 -21.34 23.71 18.18
N GLN A 371 -21.23 24.99 17.82
CA GLN A 371 -22.34 25.74 17.26
C GLN A 371 -22.83 25.16 15.92
N LEU A 372 -21.90 24.72 15.05
CA LEU A 372 -22.22 24.08 13.78
C LEU A 372 -22.89 22.73 13.97
N GLN A 373 -22.39 21.92 14.91
CA GLN A 373 -22.99 20.64 15.29
C GLN A 373 -24.45 20.82 15.76
N GLU A 374 -24.70 21.77 16.65
CA GLU A 374 -26.06 22.08 17.13
C GLU A 374 -26.96 22.57 15.99
N ALA A 375 -26.42 23.40 15.08
CA ALA A 375 -27.18 23.96 13.96
C ALA A 375 -27.69 22.89 12.98
N ILE A 376 -26.93 21.82 12.76
CA ILE A 376 -27.36 20.69 11.92
C ILE A 376 -28.11 19.60 12.69
N GLY A 377 -28.29 19.74 14.01
CA GLY A 377 -28.95 18.74 14.84
C GLY A 377 -28.16 17.43 14.99
N ALA A 378 -26.83 17.49 14.85
CA ALA A 378 -25.96 16.36 15.13
C ALA A 378 -25.82 16.16 16.65
N LEU A 379 -25.86 14.91 17.08
CA LEU A 379 -25.77 14.57 18.50
C LEU A 379 -24.34 14.80 19.04
N PRO A 380 -24.20 15.21 20.32
CA PRO A 380 -22.89 15.49 20.90
C PRO A 380 -22.11 14.21 21.19
N THR A 381 -21.00 14.02 20.48
CA THR A 381 -19.98 12.99 20.73
C THR A 381 -18.64 13.62 21.07
N ALA A 382 -17.61 12.80 21.32
CA ALA A 382 -16.24 13.28 21.52
C ALA A 382 -15.62 13.94 20.27
N THR A 383 -16.21 13.75 19.07
CA THR A 383 -15.66 14.23 17.79
C THR A 383 -16.64 15.08 16.96
N SER A 384 -17.95 15.02 17.23
CA SER A 384 -19.01 15.64 16.41
C SER A 384 -18.80 17.13 16.11
N GLY A 385 -18.36 17.91 17.11
CA GLY A 385 -18.06 19.34 16.92
C GLY A 385 -16.85 19.59 16.02
N GLN A 386 -15.81 18.77 16.14
CA GLN A 386 -14.62 18.85 15.30
C GLN A 386 -14.93 18.41 13.86
N GLU A 387 -15.76 17.38 13.68
CA GLU A 387 -16.23 16.92 12.38
C GLU A 387 -17.03 18.00 11.65
N ALA A 388 -17.95 18.68 12.35
CA ALA A 388 -18.73 19.78 11.79
C ALA A 388 -17.84 20.98 11.40
N LEU A 389 -16.81 21.28 12.19
CA LEU A 389 -15.84 22.33 11.87
C LEU A 389 -15.01 21.99 10.63
N LEU A 390 -14.48 20.77 10.54
CA LEU A 390 -13.71 20.32 9.37
C LEU A 390 -14.56 20.38 8.10
N THR A 391 -15.84 19.99 8.19
CA THR A 391 -16.80 20.16 7.11
C THR A 391 -16.99 21.62 6.71
N ALA A 392 -17.12 22.54 7.66
CA ALA A 392 -17.23 23.97 7.36
C ALA A 392 -16.00 24.53 6.64
N LEU A 393 -14.80 24.10 7.03
CA LEU A 393 -13.55 24.48 6.36
C LEU A 393 -13.48 23.93 4.92
N GLY A 394 -13.90 22.68 4.71
CA GLY A 394 -13.98 22.07 3.39
C GLY A 394 -14.98 22.78 2.47
N LEU A 395 -16.19 23.07 2.97
CA LEU A 395 -17.23 23.81 2.22
C LEU A 395 -16.83 25.25 1.88
N GLU A 396 -16.04 25.90 2.73
CA GLU A 396 -15.52 27.24 2.44
C GLU A 396 -14.45 27.19 1.33
N ALA A 397 -13.59 26.17 1.35
CA ALA A 397 -12.52 25.97 0.37
C ALA A 397 -13.05 25.51 -1.00
N ASP A 398 -14.10 24.68 -1.04
CA ASP A 398 -14.77 24.22 -2.26
C ASP A 398 -16.29 24.30 -2.10
N LYS A 399 -16.86 25.43 -2.53
CA LYS A 399 -18.29 25.74 -2.37
C LYS A 399 -19.21 24.95 -3.32
N SER A 400 -18.67 24.43 -4.41
CA SER A 400 -19.44 23.79 -5.48
C SER A 400 -19.60 22.29 -5.29
N ALA A 401 -18.52 21.61 -4.90
CA ALA A 401 -18.48 20.16 -4.80
C ALA A 401 -18.20 19.68 -3.38
N ALA A 402 -18.04 20.60 -2.41
CA ALA A 402 -17.61 20.31 -1.05
C ALA A 402 -16.31 19.49 -1.01
N GLY A 403 -15.46 19.60 -2.03
CA GLY A 403 -14.23 18.82 -2.17
C GLY A 403 -14.44 17.34 -2.47
N LEU A 404 -15.66 16.85 -2.72
CA LEU A 404 -15.96 15.43 -2.93
C LEU A 404 -15.67 14.93 -4.34
N GLU A 405 -15.52 15.85 -5.30
CA GLU A 405 -15.10 15.52 -6.65
C GLU A 405 -13.58 15.30 -6.68
N ARG A 406 -13.16 14.04 -6.53
CA ARG A 406 -11.74 13.63 -6.55
C ARG A 406 -10.92 14.25 -7.68
N ASP A 407 -11.55 14.44 -8.84
CA ASP A 407 -10.88 14.99 -10.01
C ASP A 407 -10.86 16.52 -9.99
N ASN A 408 -11.90 17.15 -9.45
CA ASN A 408 -12.11 18.59 -9.49
C ASN A 408 -12.24 19.17 -8.08
N LEU A 409 -11.16 19.72 -7.56
CA LEU A 409 -11.11 20.32 -6.23
C LEU A 409 -11.15 21.83 -6.36
N ALA A 410 -12.20 22.47 -5.82
CA ALA A 410 -12.38 23.91 -5.86
C ALA A 410 -12.26 24.52 -7.28
N GLY A 411 -12.77 23.81 -8.29
CA GLY A 411 -12.71 24.20 -9.70
C GLY A 411 -11.38 23.88 -10.40
N TYR A 412 -10.42 23.24 -9.72
CA TYR A 412 -9.17 22.78 -10.31
C TYR A 412 -9.21 21.28 -10.58
N ASN A 413 -9.11 20.90 -11.85
CA ASN A 413 -9.01 19.49 -12.22
C ASN A 413 -7.55 18.98 -12.02
N LEU A 414 -7.33 18.13 -11.01
CA LEU A 414 -6.03 17.52 -10.70
C LEU A 414 -5.54 16.61 -11.84
N ARG A 415 -6.46 15.99 -12.57
CA ARG A 415 -6.23 14.99 -13.63
C ARG A 415 -6.42 15.57 -15.03
N GLN A 416 -6.37 16.90 -15.17
CA GLN A 416 -6.42 17.56 -16.46
C GLN A 416 -5.26 17.14 -17.39
N PRO A 417 -5.44 17.17 -18.72
CA PRO A 417 -4.40 16.80 -19.68
C PRO A 417 -3.06 17.53 -19.47
N ASP A 418 -3.10 18.81 -19.07
CA ASP A 418 -1.93 19.64 -18.79
C ASP A 418 -1.07 19.18 -17.60
N ASN A 419 -1.58 18.26 -16.78
CA ASN A 419 -0.85 17.66 -15.66
C ASN A 419 -0.18 16.33 -16.02
N VAL A 420 -0.49 15.73 -17.17
CA VAL A 420 0.12 14.46 -17.59
C VAL A 420 1.61 14.65 -17.81
N GLY A 421 2.42 13.71 -17.34
CA GLY A 421 3.87 13.78 -17.36
C GLY A 421 4.50 14.57 -16.23
N ARG A 422 3.69 15.19 -15.34
CA ARG A 422 4.20 15.90 -14.16
C ARG A 422 4.26 15.00 -12.94
N THR A 423 5.17 15.33 -12.04
CA THR A 423 5.27 14.70 -10.73
C THR A 423 4.12 15.13 -9.81
N PRO A 424 3.80 14.36 -8.77
CA PRO A 424 2.74 14.71 -7.81
C PRO A 424 3.04 16.04 -7.12
N ALA A 425 4.30 16.27 -6.73
CA ALA A 425 4.74 17.51 -6.09
C ALA A 425 4.51 18.75 -6.98
N GLU A 426 4.74 18.64 -8.30
CA GLU A 426 4.44 19.73 -9.22
C GLU A 426 2.94 20.01 -9.33
N ILE A 427 2.11 18.95 -9.35
CA ILE A 427 0.65 19.08 -9.40
C ILE A 427 0.13 19.73 -8.11
N VAL A 428 0.64 19.32 -6.94
CA VAL A 428 0.34 19.95 -5.65
C VAL A 428 0.68 21.43 -5.69
N LYS A 429 1.89 21.81 -6.12
CA LYS A 429 2.29 23.22 -6.21
C LYS A 429 1.37 24.05 -7.12
N ARG A 430 0.91 23.48 -8.25
CA ARG A 430 -0.06 24.13 -9.14
C ARG A 430 -1.41 24.32 -8.45
N PHE A 431 -1.86 23.29 -7.72
CA PHE A 431 -3.09 23.35 -6.96
C PHE A 431 -3.03 24.34 -5.80
N GLU A 432 -1.93 24.37 -5.03
CA GLU A 432 -1.67 25.40 -4.00
C GLU A 432 -1.72 26.81 -4.59
N THR A 433 -1.13 27.02 -5.76
CA THR A 433 -1.19 28.31 -6.46
C THR A 433 -2.63 28.69 -6.82
N HIS A 434 -3.45 27.73 -7.26
CA HIS A 434 -4.87 27.94 -7.51
C HIS A 434 -5.63 28.31 -6.22
N MET A 435 -5.35 27.60 -5.13
CA MET A 435 -5.99 27.83 -3.83
C MET A 435 -5.69 29.22 -3.24
N ALA A 436 -4.53 29.82 -3.56
CA ALA A 436 -4.20 31.17 -3.11
C ALA A 436 -5.23 32.22 -3.55
N GLY A 437 -5.84 32.06 -4.74
CA GLY A 437 -6.90 32.94 -5.23
C GLY A 437 -8.27 32.72 -4.58
N ILE A 438 -8.43 31.65 -3.79
CA ILE A 438 -9.69 31.24 -3.15
C ILE A 438 -9.67 31.56 -1.66
N VAL A 439 -8.64 31.11 -0.94
CA VAL A 439 -8.55 31.22 0.52
C VAL A 439 -7.52 32.23 1.01
N GLY A 440 -6.76 32.85 0.09
CA GLY A 440 -5.62 33.72 0.37
C GLY A 440 -4.28 32.97 0.38
N PRO A 441 -3.15 33.65 0.11
CA PRO A 441 -1.84 33.01 -0.07
C PRO A 441 -1.31 32.32 1.20
N GLU A 442 -1.57 32.88 2.38
CA GLU A 442 -1.10 32.30 3.64
C GLU A 442 -1.80 30.98 4.00
N MET A 443 -3.06 30.82 3.59
CA MET A 443 -3.88 29.65 3.90
C MET A 443 -3.97 28.64 2.75
N ALA A 444 -3.40 28.98 1.59
CA ALA A 444 -3.49 28.19 0.36
C ALA A 444 -3.03 26.73 0.55
N LYS A 445 -1.85 26.54 1.15
CA LYS A 445 -1.28 25.21 1.40
C LYS A 445 -2.10 24.39 2.40
N VAL A 446 -2.66 25.04 3.42
CA VAL A 446 -3.47 24.37 4.45
C VAL A 446 -4.81 23.91 3.87
N ALA A 447 -5.47 24.77 3.09
CA ALA A 447 -6.71 24.39 2.41
C ALA A 447 -6.47 23.33 1.31
N ALA A 448 -5.37 23.46 0.55
CA ALA A 448 -4.96 22.45 -0.42
C ALA A 448 -4.70 21.11 0.26
N TYR A 449 -3.96 21.10 1.38
CA TYR A 449 -3.72 19.89 2.18
C TYR A 449 -5.04 19.23 2.60
N GLN A 450 -6.00 20.00 3.15
CA GLN A 450 -7.28 19.45 3.58
C GLN A 450 -8.04 18.80 2.40
N LEU A 451 -8.16 19.49 1.27
CA LEU A 451 -8.87 19.00 0.08
C LEU A 451 -8.19 17.78 -0.55
N LEU A 452 -6.86 17.74 -0.57
CA LEU A 452 -6.10 16.58 -1.04
C LEU A 452 -6.25 15.40 -0.08
N ALA A 453 -6.18 15.62 1.24
CA ALA A 453 -6.32 14.55 2.23
C ALA A 453 -7.68 13.86 2.13
N MET A 454 -8.75 14.61 1.89
CA MET A 454 -10.09 14.05 1.80
C MET A 454 -10.37 13.28 0.50
N SER A 455 -9.75 13.66 -0.62
CA SER A 455 -10.21 13.23 -1.95
C SER A 455 -9.14 12.79 -2.93
N ALA A 456 -7.89 13.22 -2.75
CA ALA A 456 -6.76 12.80 -3.59
C ALA A 456 -5.46 12.61 -2.76
N PRO A 457 -5.47 11.73 -1.75
CA PRO A 457 -4.36 11.58 -0.80
C PRO A 457 -3.09 11.00 -1.44
N GLU A 458 -3.16 10.47 -2.66
CA GLU A 458 -1.97 10.06 -3.43
C GLU A 458 -1.00 11.22 -3.70
N PHE A 459 -1.50 12.46 -3.65
CA PHE A 459 -0.68 13.68 -3.78
C PHE A 459 -0.06 14.14 -2.45
N LEU A 460 -0.41 13.52 -1.32
CA LEU A 460 0.15 13.82 0.01
C LEU A 460 1.13 12.74 0.51
N VAL A 461 1.40 11.73 -0.31
CA VAL A 461 2.46 10.75 -0.05
C VAL A 461 3.82 11.40 -0.24
N THR A 462 4.74 11.15 0.68
CA THR A 462 6.09 11.71 0.67
C THR A 462 7.07 10.79 -0.07
N ASP A 463 8.22 11.35 -0.47
CA ASP A 463 9.31 10.59 -1.10
C ASP A 463 8.91 9.82 -2.38
N VAL A 464 7.92 10.34 -3.12
CA VAL A 464 7.52 9.75 -4.41
C VAL A 464 8.64 9.97 -5.44
N PRO A 465 9.16 8.91 -6.07
CA PRO A 465 10.24 9.05 -7.04
C PRO A 465 9.85 9.90 -8.25
N GLU A 466 10.78 10.68 -8.81
CA GLU A 466 10.52 11.53 -9.99
C GLU A 466 10.09 10.76 -11.24
N SER A 467 10.36 9.45 -11.30
CA SER A 467 9.91 8.56 -12.37
C SER A 467 8.41 8.24 -12.30
N VAL A 468 7.75 8.50 -11.16
CA VAL A 468 6.32 8.28 -10.95
C VAL A 468 5.57 9.56 -11.29
N THR A 469 5.21 9.72 -12.56
CA THR A 469 4.49 10.90 -13.07
C THR A 469 3.03 10.57 -13.42
N PHE A 470 2.14 11.57 -13.37
CA PHE A 470 0.74 11.39 -13.73
C PHE A 470 0.62 10.88 -15.18
N GLY A 471 -0.03 9.74 -15.38
CA GLY A 471 -0.14 9.06 -16.68
C GLY A 471 0.93 7.99 -16.96
N SER A 472 1.91 7.80 -16.08
CA SER A 472 2.84 6.66 -16.16
C SER A 472 2.19 5.36 -15.64
N PRO A 473 2.60 4.17 -16.11
CA PRO A 473 2.15 2.90 -15.54
C PRO A 473 2.44 2.77 -14.03
N GLN A 474 3.54 3.35 -13.55
CA GLN A 474 3.92 3.39 -12.13
C GLN A 474 2.90 4.16 -11.30
N TRP A 475 2.42 5.31 -11.82
CA TRP A 475 1.38 6.09 -11.18
C TRP A 475 0.05 5.32 -11.08
N VAL A 476 -0.30 4.50 -12.07
CA VAL A 476 -1.51 3.66 -12.03
C VAL A 476 -1.47 2.70 -10.84
N MET A 477 -0.36 1.99 -10.67
CA MET A 477 -0.19 1.06 -9.55
C MET A 477 -0.22 1.80 -8.21
N PHE A 478 0.57 2.87 -8.10
CA PHE A 478 0.66 3.68 -6.89
C PHE A 478 -0.70 4.28 -6.47
N SER A 479 -1.44 4.87 -7.42
CA SER A 479 -2.76 5.47 -7.13
C SER A 479 -3.82 4.41 -6.77
N ALA A 480 -3.79 3.23 -7.40
CA ALA A 480 -4.66 2.12 -7.00
C ALA A 480 -4.36 1.64 -5.57
N GLU A 481 -3.09 1.57 -5.17
CA GLU A 481 -2.68 1.17 -3.83
C GLU A 481 -3.12 2.16 -2.76
N VAL A 482 -2.91 3.45 -3.01
CA VAL A 482 -3.42 4.53 -2.14
C VAL A 482 -4.95 4.46 -2.05
N PHE A 483 -5.65 4.29 -3.17
CA PHE A 483 -7.11 4.21 -3.16
C PHE A 483 -7.62 3.01 -2.34
N ARG A 484 -7.04 1.82 -2.50
CA ARG A 484 -7.38 0.63 -1.70
C ARG A 484 -7.14 0.87 -0.20
N ARG A 485 -6.02 1.51 0.14
CA ARG A 485 -5.66 1.87 1.51
C ARG A 485 -6.68 2.84 2.13
N GLU A 486 -7.11 3.84 1.37
CA GLU A 486 -8.10 4.84 1.82
C GLU A 486 -9.52 4.30 1.91
N GLN A 487 -9.88 3.29 1.12
CA GLN A 487 -11.18 2.61 1.26
C GLN A 487 -11.28 1.81 2.56
N SER A 488 -10.18 1.20 3.00
CA SER A 488 -10.15 0.35 4.20
C SER A 488 -9.93 1.17 5.48
N THR A 489 -8.99 2.13 5.43
CA THR A 489 -8.64 3.02 6.53
C THR A 489 -8.45 4.46 6.00
N PRO A 490 -9.55 5.25 5.92
CA PRO A 490 -9.49 6.63 5.46
C PRO A 490 -8.50 7.49 6.27
N GLY A 491 -7.69 8.29 5.58
CA GLY A 491 -6.67 9.16 6.16
C GLY A 491 -5.33 8.47 6.44
N SER A 492 -5.17 7.19 6.06
CA SER A 492 -3.96 6.44 6.39
C SER A 492 -2.81 6.61 5.40
N SER A 493 -3.00 7.30 4.26
CA SER A 493 -1.97 7.46 3.22
C SER A 493 -1.24 8.79 3.30
N ALA A 494 -1.90 9.87 3.73
CA ALA A 494 -1.29 11.19 3.82
C ALA A 494 -0.08 11.17 4.79
N GLY A 495 1.04 11.77 4.37
CA GLY A 495 2.27 11.82 5.18
C GLY A 495 3.08 10.51 5.24
N GLN A 496 2.61 9.43 4.61
CA GLN A 496 3.38 8.18 4.47
C GLN A 496 4.37 8.29 3.31
N SER A 497 5.52 7.61 3.43
CA SER A 497 6.47 7.53 2.33
C SER A 497 6.00 6.57 1.24
N TYR A 498 6.45 6.80 -0.01
CA TYR A 498 6.18 5.90 -1.13
C TYR A 498 6.55 4.45 -0.81
N VAL A 499 7.68 4.21 -0.15
CA VAL A 499 8.12 2.85 0.23
C VAL A 499 7.12 2.19 1.19
N GLN A 500 6.61 2.90 2.19
CA GLN A 500 5.61 2.38 3.13
C GLN A 500 4.27 2.07 2.44
N ILE A 501 3.87 2.85 1.43
CA ILE A 501 2.70 2.52 0.60
C ILE A 501 2.96 1.21 -0.15
N ARG A 502 4.14 1.06 -0.76
CA ARG A 502 4.53 -0.13 -1.54
C ARG A 502 4.65 -1.40 -0.69
N GLU A 503 5.19 -1.33 0.51
CA GLU A 503 5.34 -2.51 1.40
C GLU A 503 3.98 -3.14 1.74
N GLN A 504 2.96 -2.32 2.00
CA GLN A 504 1.59 -2.80 2.27
C GLN A 504 0.88 -3.30 1.00
N ALA A 505 1.31 -2.83 -0.18
CA ALA A 505 0.73 -3.25 -1.46
C ALA A 505 1.01 -4.73 -1.78
N ASP A 506 2.09 -5.29 -1.22
CA ASP A 506 2.44 -6.71 -1.37
C ASP A 506 1.50 -7.66 -0.60
N LEU A 507 0.49 -7.14 0.11
CA LEU A 507 -0.52 -7.92 0.82
C LEU A 507 -1.76 -8.12 -0.06
N GLU A 508 -1.98 -9.35 -0.52
CA GLU A 508 -3.15 -9.70 -1.32
C GLU A 508 -4.42 -9.73 -0.46
N PRO A 509 -5.59 -9.41 -1.03
CA PRO A 509 -6.86 -9.47 -0.30
C PRO A 509 -7.13 -10.88 0.26
N VAL A 510 -7.49 -10.93 1.55
CA VAL A 510 -7.85 -12.17 2.26
C VAL A 510 -9.34 -12.22 2.63
N THR A 511 -10.11 -11.19 2.28
CA THR A 511 -11.57 -11.15 2.42
C THR A 511 -12.24 -10.78 1.09
N LEU A 512 -13.52 -11.11 0.92
CA LEU A 512 -14.29 -10.72 -0.27
C LEU A 512 -14.43 -9.19 -0.40
N GLU A 513 -14.53 -8.48 0.73
CA GLU A 513 -14.57 -7.02 0.76
C GLU A 513 -13.27 -6.42 0.22
N GLN A 514 -12.12 -6.89 0.72
CA GLN A 514 -10.81 -6.44 0.25
C GLN A 514 -10.59 -6.75 -1.24
N GLU A 515 -11.11 -7.88 -1.74
CA GLU A 515 -11.04 -8.22 -3.16
C GLU A 515 -11.88 -7.24 -4.00
N SER A 516 -13.08 -6.90 -3.53
CA SER A 516 -13.94 -5.90 -4.18
C SER A 516 -13.29 -4.51 -4.19
N GLN A 517 -12.71 -4.08 -3.06
CA GLN A 517 -11.98 -2.81 -2.95
C GLN A 517 -10.77 -2.78 -3.90
N THR A 518 -10.03 -3.89 -4.01
CA THR A 518 -8.90 -4.02 -4.94
C THR A 518 -9.37 -3.89 -6.40
N LYS A 519 -10.51 -4.52 -6.76
CA LYS A 519 -11.13 -4.37 -8.09
C LYS A 519 -11.55 -2.93 -8.38
N ALA A 520 -12.16 -2.26 -7.41
CA ALA A 520 -12.56 -0.87 -7.51
C ALA A 520 -11.37 0.05 -7.80
N ALA A 521 -10.32 -0.10 -6.99
CA ALA A 521 -9.09 0.68 -7.08
C ALA A 521 -8.42 0.52 -8.45
N ALA A 522 -8.33 -0.73 -8.91
CA ALA A 522 -7.75 -1.06 -10.20
C ALA A 522 -8.49 -0.41 -11.36
N LEU A 523 -9.83 -0.52 -11.37
CA LEU A 523 -10.66 0.08 -12.41
C LEU A 523 -10.53 1.60 -12.43
N GLN A 524 -10.55 2.25 -11.27
CA GLN A 524 -10.40 3.69 -11.18
C GLN A 524 -9.05 4.15 -11.76
N ALA A 525 -7.95 3.50 -11.35
CA ALA A 525 -6.62 3.87 -11.81
C ALA A 525 -6.43 3.65 -13.33
N VAL A 526 -7.01 2.58 -13.88
CA VAL A 526 -6.99 2.32 -15.33
C VAL A 526 -7.78 3.37 -16.10
N VAL A 527 -8.93 3.82 -15.60
CA VAL A 527 -9.71 4.89 -16.24
C VAL A 527 -8.96 6.22 -16.18
N ASP A 528 -8.44 6.60 -15.01
CA ASP A 528 -7.62 7.80 -14.86
C ASP A 528 -6.46 7.82 -15.87
N TRP A 529 -5.82 6.67 -16.07
CA TRP A 529 -4.77 6.50 -17.06
C TRP A 529 -5.26 6.62 -18.50
N GLY A 530 -6.42 6.02 -18.81
CA GLY A 530 -7.04 6.14 -20.14
C GLY A 530 -7.40 7.58 -20.49
N LEU A 531 -7.88 8.35 -19.52
CA LEU A 531 -8.13 9.80 -19.64
C LEU A 531 -6.82 10.57 -19.84
N ALA A 532 -5.80 10.30 -19.01
CA ALA A 532 -4.48 10.92 -19.10
C ALA A 532 -3.81 10.67 -20.48
N LYS A 533 -3.99 9.48 -21.04
CA LYS A 533 -3.46 9.12 -22.37
C LYS A 533 -4.36 9.59 -23.52
N GLY A 534 -5.53 10.16 -23.24
CA GLY A 534 -6.50 10.58 -24.25
C GLY A 534 -7.12 9.43 -25.05
N ILE A 535 -7.07 8.20 -24.53
CA ILE A 535 -7.67 7.00 -25.13
C ILE A 535 -9.19 7.05 -25.00
N ILE A 536 -9.66 7.56 -23.86
CA ILE A 536 -11.07 7.77 -23.54
C ILE A 536 -11.28 9.24 -23.15
N LYS A 537 -12.52 9.70 -23.27
CA LYS A 537 -12.96 11.01 -22.80
C LYS A 537 -13.74 10.86 -21.52
N GLU A 538 -13.81 11.92 -20.74
CA GLU A 538 -14.65 11.97 -19.54
C GLU A 538 -16.10 11.64 -19.91
N ASN A 539 -16.72 10.71 -19.16
CA ASN A 539 -18.11 10.32 -19.36
C ASN A 539 -18.83 10.24 -18.00
N SER A 540 -19.75 11.18 -17.77
CA SER A 540 -20.57 11.24 -16.56
C SER A 540 -21.55 10.07 -16.42
N GLU A 541 -21.91 9.40 -17.52
CA GLU A 541 -22.76 8.21 -17.53
C GLU A 541 -21.98 6.91 -17.20
N GLY A 542 -20.65 6.98 -17.19
CA GLY A 542 -19.75 5.84 -16.97
C GLY A 542 -19.21 5.21 -18.25
N TYR A 543 -18.44 4.14 -18.11
CA TYR A 543 -17.76 3.45 -19.21
C TYR A 543 -18.30 2.05 -19.41
N SER A 544 -18.41 1.65 -20.68
CA SER A 544 -18.76 0.28 -21.04
C SER A 544 -17.63 -0.69 -20.69
N ALA A 545 -17.97 -1.97 -20.54
CA ALA A 545 -16.98 -3.01 -20.28
C ALA A 545 -15.94 -3.10 -21.42
N GLU A 546 -16.36 -2.93 -22.68
CA GLU A 546 -15.49 -2.93 -23.85
C GLU A 546 -14.51 -1.75 -23.83
N THR A 547 -14.98 -0.58 -23.37
CA THR A 547 -14.15 0.62 -23.26
C THR A 547 -13.04 0.42 -22.23
N ILE A 548 -13.38 -0.08 -21.04
CA ILE A 548 -12.41 -0.41 -19.99
C ILE A 548 -11.46 -1.53 -20.44
N ALA A 549 -11.96 -2.56 -21.15
CA ALA A 549 -11.13 -3.62 -21.70
C ALA A 549 -10.09 -3.09 -22.69
N SER A 550 -10.49 -2.15 -23.56
CA SER A 550 -9.61 -1.50 -24.53
C SER A 550 -8.50 -0.68 -23.84
N VAL A 551 -8.85 0.11 -22.82
CA VAL A 551 -7.87 0.88 -22.04
C VAL A 551 -6.93 -0.06 -21.28
N THR A 552 -7.46 -1.13 -20.68
CA THR A 552 -6.65 -2.15 -19.98
C THR A 552 -5.65 -2.81 -20.93
N ALA A 553 -6.09 -3.18 -22.14
CA ALA A 553 -5.23 -3.78 -23.16
C ALA A 553 -4.13 -2.81 -23.63
N ALA A 554 -4.44 -1.52 -23.77
CA ALA A 554 -3.44 -0.51 -24.11
C ALA A 554 -2.38 -0.33 -23.00
N LEU A 555 -2.79 -0.36 -21.73
CA LEU A 555 -1.87 -0.33 -20.59
C LEU A 555 -0.98 -1.60 -20.56
N GLU A 556 -1.57 -2.77 -20.83
CA GLU A 556 -0.85 -4.04 -20.95
C GLU A 556 0.17 -4.02 -22.09
N GLU A 557 -0.16 -3.42 -23.23
CA GLU A 557 0.76 -3.24 -24.35
C GLU A 557 1.94 -2.30 -23.99
N GLU A 558 1.67 -1.15 -23.35
CA GLU A 558 2.73 -0.22 -22.89
C GLU A 558 3.67 -0.90 -21.88
N ALA A 559 3.11 -1.61 -20.89
CA ALA A 559 3.90 -2.36 -19.92
C ALA A 559 4.76 -3.43 -20.60
N ASN A 560 4.20 -4.25 -21.50
CA ASN A 560 4.92 -5.30 -22.22
C ASN A 560 6.04 -4.77 -23.13
N ARG A 561 5.83 -3.62 -23.78
CA ARG A 561 6.86 -2.94 -24.58
C ARG A 561 8.03 -2.53 -23.72
N MET A 562 7.77 -1.85 -22.59
CA MET A 562 8.82 -1.44 -21.65
C MET A 562 9.58 -2.63 -21.09
N ALA A 563 8.86 -3.69 -20.75
CA ALA A 563 9.46 -4.91 -20.25
C ALA A 563 10.34 -5.61 -21.28
N THR A 564 9.98 -5.55 -22.56
CA THR A 564 10.77 -6.11 -23.66
C THR A 564 11.98 -5.25 -23.96
N ALA A 565 11.84 -3.91 -23.97
CA ALA A 565 12.96 -2.99 -24.09
C ALA A 565 13.97 -3.21 -22.95
N LEU A 566 13.48 -3.34 -21.71
CA LEU A 566 14.31 -3.65 -20.56
C LEU A 566 15.09 -4.96 -20.75
N LYS A 567 14.43 -6.04 -21.16
CA LYS A 567 15.09 -7.31 -21.44
C LYS A 567 16.18 -7.17 -22.50
N GLY A 568 15.95 -6.34 -23.52
CA GLY A 568 16.91 -6.06 -24.57
C GLY A 568 18.17 -5.35 -24.06
N VAL A 569 18.02 -4.39 -23.13
CA VAL A 569 19.17 -3.67 -22.56
C VAL A 569 19.89 -4.46 -21.48
N LEU A 570 19.17 -5.23 -20.67
CA LEU A 570 19.76 -6.08 -19.62
C LEU A 570 20.33 -7.40 -20.14
N ALA A 571 20.19 -7.70 -21.44
CA ALA A 571 20.79 -8.89 -22.02
C ALA A 571 22.32 -8.84 -21.83
N PRO A 572 22.97 -9.96 -21.47
CA PRO A 572 24.42 -9.99 -21.41
C PRO A 572 25.01 -9.86 -22.83
N LEU A 573 26.06 -9.06 -22.98
CA LEU A 573 26.83 -8.97 -24.23
C LEU A 573 27.38 -10.36 -24.58
N PRO A 574 26.99 -10.98 -25.71
CA PRO A 574 27.50 -12.30 -26.08
C PRO A 574 28.98 -12.19 -26.45
N THR A 575 29.83 -13.01 -25.84
CA THR A 575 31.23 -13.14 -26.25
C THR A 575 31.45 -14.49 -26.94
N ARG A 576 32.34 -14.54 -27.94
CA ARG A 576 32.69 -15.80 -28.61
C ARG A 576 33.21 -16.83 -27.61
N ARG A 577 33.91 -16.37 -26.58
CA ARG A 577 34.45 -17.21 -25.50
C ARG A 577 33.35 -17.88 -24.70
N ASP A 578 32.34 -17.13 -24.27
CA ASP A 578 31.25 -17.69 -23.45
C ASP A 578 30.38 -18.65 -24.28
N LEU A 579 30.11 -18.31 -25.55
CA LEU A 579 29.46 -19.23 -26.49
C LEU A 579 30.30 -20.50 -26.71
N ALA A 580 31.62 -20.35 -26.85
CA ALA A 580 32.52 -21.48 -27.05
C ALA A 580 32.54 -22.40 -25.82
N LEU A 581 32.59 -21.83 -24.61
CA LEU A 581 32.50 -22.57 -23.36
C LEU A 581 31.16 -23.30 -23.24
N ALA A 582 30.04 -22.64 -23.54
CA ALA A 582 28.71 -23.25 -23.51
C ALA A 582 28.61 -24.43 -24.48
N ALA A 583 29.07 -24.27 -25.72
CA ALA A 583 29.08 -25.34 -26.72
C ALA A 583 30.00 -26.51 -26.32
N LEU A 584 31.19 -26.22 -25.76
CA LEU A 584 32.08 -27.26 -25.25
C LEU A 584 31.45 -28.00 -24.06
N THR A 585 30.83 -27.29 -23.11
CA THR A 585 30.09 -27.88 -21.98
C THR A 585 28.97 -28.79 -22.47
N GLN A 586 28.19 -28.35 -23.46
CA GLN A 586 27.09 -29.14 -24.00
C GLN A 586 27.57 -30.44 -24.66
N ILE A 587 28.73 -30.43 -25.34
CA ILE A 587 29.26 -31.60 -26.05
C ILE A 587 30.08 -32.53 -25.15
N TYR A 588 30.86 -31.96 -24.23
CA TYR A 588 31.83 -32.70 -23.41
C TYR A 588 31.42 -32.86 -21.94
N GLY A 589 30.31 -32.29 -21.51
CA GLY A 589 29.80 -32.37 -20.13
C GLY A 589 30.39 -31.28 -19.21
N GLU A 590 29.58 -30.86 -18.24
CA GLU A 590 29.95 -29.85 -17.23
C GLU A 590 31.09 -30.36 -16.33
N GLU A 591 31.17 -31.67 -16.10
CA GLU A 591 32.25 -32.31 -15.35
C GLU A 591 33.64 -32.05 -15.94
N ASN A 592 33.71 -31.84 -17.26
CA ASN A 592 34.96 -31.57 -17.98
C ASN A 592 35.24 -30.07 -18.18
N ALA A 593 34.34 -29.17 -17.76
CA ALA A 593 34.46 -27.73 -18.00
C ALA A 593 35.76 -27.13 -17.44
N HIS A 594 36.21 -27.64 -16.29
CA HIS A 594 37.46 -27.24 -15.64
C HIS A 594 38.74 -27.57 -16.46
N LEU A 595 38.62 -28.37 -17.53
CA LEU A 595 39.71 -28.76 -18.42
C LEU A 595 39.78 -27.90 -19.69
N PHE A 596 38.69 -27.26 -20.12
CA PHE A 596 38.60 -26.61 -21.44
C PHE A 596 39.64 -25.50 -21.65
N GLU A 597 40.04 -24.83 -20.58
CA GLU A 597 41.02 -23.75 -20.61
C GLU A 597 42.45 -24.21 -20.34
N LYS A 598 42.64 -25.45 -19.83
CA LYS A 598 43.97 -26.00 -19.56
C LYS A 598 44.65 -26.39 -20.87
N LYS A 599 45.96 -26.17 -20.96
CA LYS A 599 46.78 -26.53 -22.14
C LYS A 599 47.10 -28.03 -22.19
N ILE A 600 46.07 -28.85 -22.26
CA ILE A 600 46.15 -30.32 -22.23
C ILE A 600 46.18 -30.96 -23.63
N LEU A 601 45.99 -30.18 -24.69
CA LEU A 601 46.01 -30.70 -26.06
C LEU A 601 47.38 -30.51 -26.72
N THR A 602 47.85 -31.54 -27.42
CA THR A 602 49.15 -31.58 -28.08
C THR A 602 49.05 -31.94 -29.56
N ARG A 603 49.92 -31.35 -30.38
CA ARG A 603 50.12 -31.73 -31.78
C ARG A 603 51.61 -31.73 -32.13
N PRO A 604 52.15 -32.77 -32.81
CA PRO A 604 53.49 -32.74 -33.36
C PRO A 604 53.68 -31.63 -34.40
N MET A 605 54.79 -30.89 -34.31
CA MET A 605 55.19 -29.86 -35.28
C MET A 605 56.70 -29.94 -35.51
N GLY A 606 57.12 -30.80 -36.44
CA GLY A 606 58.53 -31.14 -36.64
C GLY A 606 59.11 -31.86 -35.41
N LEU A 607 60.25 -31.38 -34.89
CA LEU A 607 60.87 -31.90 -33.66
C LEU A 607 60.23 -31.36 -32.37
N ASN A 608 59.27 -30.43 -32.46
CA ASN A 608 58.64 -29.76 -31.31
C ASN A 608 57.18 -30.21 -31.10
N LEU A 609 56.69 -30.09 -29.86
CA LEU A 609 55.29 -30.34 -29.49
C LEU A 609 54.58 -29.01 -29.22
N LYS A 610 53.55 -28.68 -30.01
CA LYS A 610 52.67 -27.53 -29.73
C LYS A 610 51.66 -27.94 -28.66
N LYS A 611 51.50 -27.14 -27.61
CA LYS A 611 50.51 -27.31 -26.54
C LYS A 611 49.49 -26.17 -26.57
N ASP A 612 48.22 -26.49 -26.47
CA ASP A 612 47.16 -25.50 -26.40
C ASP A 612 45.93 -26.02 -25.63
N SER A 613 44.98 -25.13 -25.34
CA SER A 613 43.72 -25.49 -24.69
C SER A 613 42.62 -25.80 -25.71
N LEU A 614 41.65 -26.62 -25.29
CA LEU A 614 40.50 -26.97 -26.12
C LEU A 614 39.70 -25.73 -26.53
N LEU A 615 39.48 -24.81 -25.59
CA LEU A 615 38.79 -23.55 -25.83
C LEU A 615 39.51 -22.68 -26.87
N ASN A 616 40.83 -22.51 -26.75
CA ASN A 616 41.58 -21.65 -27.68
C ASN A 616 41.62 -22.24 -29.10
N LEU A 617 41.77 -23.56 -29.22
CA LEU A 617 41.73 -24.25 -30.51
C LEU A 617 40.35 -24.21 -31.14
N PHE A 618 39.30 -24.34 -30.34
CA PHE A 618 37.92 -24.24 -30.82
C PHE A 618 37.60 -22.83 -31.32
N MET A 619 37.88 -21.79 -30.52
CA MET A 619 37.65 -20.39 -30.90
C MET A 619 38.46 -19.95 -32.13
N SER A 620 39.69 -20.43 -32.29
CA SER A 620 40.54 -20.10 -33.45
C SER A 620 40.13 -20.84 -34.73
N GLY A 621 39.42 -21.96 -34.60
CA GLY A 621 39.13 -22.89 -35.70
C GLY A 621 40.30 -23.82 -36.04
N GLU A 622 41.33 -23.90 -35.18
CA GLU A 622 42.48 -24.81 -35.35
C GLU A 622 42.23 -26.22 -34.77
N LEU A 623 41.10 -26.42 -34.08
CA LEU A 623 40.72 -27.71 -33.51
C LEU A 623 40.39 -28.72 -34.61
N THR A 624 41.23 -29.74 -34.74
CA THR A 624 41.12 -30.80 -35.76
C THR A 624 41.50 -32.15 -35.16
N ALA A 625 41.23 -33.24 -35.87
CA ALA A 625 41.61 -34.60 -35.44
C ALA A 625 43.14 -34.83 -35.29
N SER A 626 43.96 -33.85 -35.70
CA SER A 626 45.42 -33.91 -35.52
C SER A 626 45.89 -33.62 -34.08
N TRP A 627 44.99 -33.14 -33.21
CA TRP A 627 45.28 -32.88 -31.80
C TRP A 627 44.97 -34.09 -30.93
N SER A 628 45.80 -34.33 -29.91
CA SER A 628 45.64 -35.41 -28.92
C SER A 628 45.58 -34.85 -27.51
N SER A 629 44.79 -35.47 -26.64
CA SER A 629 44.72 -35.11 -25.23
C SER A 629 45.83 -35.77 -24.43
N THR A 630 46.37 -35.05 -23.45
CA THR A 630 47.33 -35.56 -22.46
C THR A 630 46.69 -35.90 -21.12
N ASP A 631 45.38 -35.66 -20.98
CA ASP A 631 44.61 -35.96 -19.78
C ASP A 631 44.06 -37.39 -19.83
N SER A 632 44.21 -38.14 -18.74
CA SER A 632 43.77 -39.54 -18.66
C SER A 632 42.26 -39.70 -18.55
N THR A 633 41.55 -38.68 -18.05
CA THR A 633 40.09 -38.66 -17.90
C THR A 633 39.40 -38.11 -19.14
N PHE A 634 40.02 -37.12 -19.79
CA PHE A 634 39.56 -36.56 -21.08
C PHE A 634 40.39 -37.12 -22.24
N THR A 635 40.13 -38.36 -22.64
CA THR A 635 40.97 -39.08 -23.63
C THR A 635 40.86 -38.52 -25.07
N THR A 636 41.85 -38.81 -25.92
CA THR A 636 41.82 -38.42 -27.35
C THR A 636 40.59 -38.98 -28.09
N ALA A 637 40.10 -40.17 -27.70
CA ALA A 637 38.88 -40.73 -28.28
C ALA A 637 37.64 -39.89 -27.94
N VAL A 638 37.52 -39.45 -26.68
CA VAL A 638 36.45 -38.56 -26.22
C VAL A 638 36.52 -37.22 -26.95
N LEU A 639 37.72 -36.63 -27.03
CA LEU A 639 37.98 -35.41 -27.81
C LEU A 639 37.51 -35.54 -29.27
N HIS A 640 37.99 -36.56 -29.99
CA HIS A 640 37.68 -36.71 -31.42
C HIS A 640 36.21 -36.99 -31.70
N ALA A 641 35.52 -37.71 -30.82
CA ALA A 641 34.08 -37.95 -30.92
C ALA A 641 33.26 -36.66 -30.80
N GLY A 642 33.70 -35.70 -29.97
CA GLY A 642 33.04 -34.42 -29.78
C GLY A 642 33.30 -33.39 -30.89
N ILE A 643 34.50 -33.38 -31.50
CA ILE A 643 34.88 -32.37 -32.52
C ILE A 643 33.86 -32.27 -33.66
N LYS A 644 33.34 -33.40 -34.15
CA LYS A 644 32.37 -33.43 -35.27
C LYS A 644 31.00 -32.85 -34.92
N LYS A 645 30.69 -32.70 -33.62
CA LYS A 645 29.41 -32.20 -33.11
C LYS A 645 29.47 -30.71 -32.74
N LEU A 646 30.66 -30.11 -32.75
CA LEU A 646 30.83 -28.71 -32.39
C LEU A 646 30.31 -27.80 -33.51
N PRO A 647 29.60 -26.70 -33.17
CA PRO A 647 29.14 -25.73 -34.15
C PRO A 647 30.30 -24.89 -34.72
N ASP A 648 30.03 -24.17 -35.82
CA ASP A 648 30.94 -23.10 -36.27
C ASP A 648 30.80 -21.90 -35.34
N ILE A 649 31.69 -21.85 -34.35
CA ILE A 649 31.64 -20.86 -33.28
C ILE A 649 31.87 -19.42 -33.78
N LYS A 650 32.53 -19.22 -34.92
CA LYS A 650 32.72 -17.89 -35.51
C LYS A 650 31.40 -17.40 -36.11
N LYS A 651 30.71 -18.27 -36.84
CA LYS A 651 29.38 -17.98 -37.39
C LYS A 651 28.35 -17.76 -36.28
N GLU A 652 28.30 -18.65 -35.29
CA GLU A 652 27.37 -18.55 -34.17
C GLU A 652 27.59 -17.28 -33.35
N PHE A 653 28.84 -16.89 -33.09
CA PHE A 653 29.14 -15.62 -32.44
C PHE A 653 28.62 -14.42 -33.24
N VAL A 654 28.85 -14.38 -34.55
CA VAL A 654 28.37 -13.28 -35.40
C VAL A 654 26.86 -13.16 -35.34
N GLU A 655 26.14 -14.28 -35.50
CA GLU A 655 24.67 -14.31 -35.44
C GLU A 655 24.14 -13.86 -34.07
N LYS A 656 24.68 -14.40 -32.98
CA LYS A 656 24.25 -14.04 -31.61
C LYS A 656 24.58 -12.60 -31.25
N PHE A 657 25.71 -12.09 -31.70
CA PHE A 657 26.09 -10.70 -31.49
C PHE A 657 25.18 -9.75 -32.26
N ASP A 658 24.86 -10.06 -33.52
CA ASP A 658 23.98 -9.23 -34.33
C ASP A 658 22.55 -9.22 -33.77
N GLU A 659 22.04 -10.37 -33.31
CA GLU A 659 20.77 -10.47 -32.55
C GLU A 659 20.78 -9.58 -31.29
N TYR A 660 21.87 -9.61 -30.53
CA TYR A 660 22.05 -8.76 -29.35
C TYR A 660 22.07 -7.28 -29.71
N ALA A 661 22.87 -6.89 -30.70
CA ALA A 661 23.01 -5.50 -31.14
C ALA A 661 21.67 -4.93 -31.64
N ASP A 662 20.91 -5.71 -32.41
CA ASP A 662 19.56 -5.36 -32.85
C ASP A 662 18.59 -5.22 -31.69
N SER A 663 18.60 -6.16 -30.74
CA SER A 663 17.71 -6.11 -29.57
C SER A 663 18.02 -4.91 -28.68
N PHE A 664 19.30 -4.66 -28.39
CA PHE A 664 19.76 -3.57 -27.54
C PHE A 664 19.45 -2.21 -28.17
N SER A 665 19.75 -2.04 -29.47
CA SER A 665 19.54 -0.79 -30.18
C SER A 665 18.05 -0.41 -30.31
N LYS A 666 17.20 -1.38 -30.67
CA LYS A 666 15.74 -1.18 -30.70
C LYS A 666 15.20 -0.80 -29.33
N ALA A 667 15.71 -1.43 -28.27
CA ALA A 667 15.31 -1.10 -26.91
C ALA A 667 15.69 0.34 -26.52
N ALA A 668 16.87 0.83 -26.91
CA ALA A 668 17.28 2.21 -26.67
C ALA A 668 16.38 3.23 -27.39
N GLY A 669 15.97 2.93 -28.63
CA GLY A 669 14.99 3.74 -29.37
C GLY A 669 13.61 3.73 -28.73
N GLU A 670 13.13 2.56 -28.32
CA GLU A 670 11.84 2.39 -27.62
C GLU A 670 11.81 3.17 -26.30
N MET A 671 12.91 3.16 -25.54
CA MET A 671 13.04 3.97 -24.32
C MET A 671 12.99 5.47 -24.61
N PHE A 672 13.66 5.93 -25.67
CA PHE A 672 13.55 7.33 -26.08
C PHE A 672 12.11 7.69 -26.43
N ALA A 673 11.42 6.87 -27.24
CA ALA A 673 10.02 7.10 -27.60
C ALA A 673 9.11 7.14 -26.37
N TYR A 674 9.33 6.22 -25.43
CA TYR A 674 8.61 6.19 -24.16
C TYR A 674 8.84 7.48 -23.38
N GLN A 675 10.09 7.93 -23.20
CA GLN A 675 10.38 9.16 -22.46
C GLN A 675 9.76 10.40 -23.09
N VAL A 676 9.73 10.49 -24.43
CA VAL A 676 8.99 11.55 -25.13
C VAL A 676 7.49 11.47 -24.81
N SER A 677 6.90 10.27 -24.78
CA SER A 677 5.47 10.08 -24.46
C SER A 677 5.08 10.49 -23.04
N GLN A 678 6.04 10.51 -22.11
CA GLN A 678 5.82 10.93 -20.72
C GLN A 678 5.99 12.46 -20.52
N LEU A 679 6.28 13.23 -21.57
CA LEU A 679 6.41 14.68 -21.46
C LEU A 679 5.03 15.37 -21.28
N PRO A 680 4.98 16.52 -20.60
CA PRO A 680 3.79 17.38 -20.60
C PRO A 680 3.33 17.74 -22.01
N ASP A 681 2.03 17.99 -22.18
CA ASP A 681 1.42 18.29 -23.49
C ASP A 681 2.11 19.44 -24.24
N GLU A 682 2.49 20.50 -23.52
CA GLU A 682 3.22 21.64 -24.11
C GLU A 682 4.54 21.18 -24.76
N ASP A 683 5.24 20.28 -24.11
CA ASP A 683 6.53 19.78 -24.55
C ASP A 683 6.34 18.71 -25.62
N LEU A 684 5.40 17.78 -25.46
CA LEU A 684 5.09 16.74 -26.46
C LEU A 684 4.70 17.34 -27.81
N LYS A 685 3.90 18.43 -27.83
CA LYS A 685 3.56 19.16 -29.07
C LYS A 685 4.79 19.65 -29.82
N ARG A 686 5.86 20.03 -29.12
CA ARG A 686 7.10 20.49 -29.76
C ARG A 686 7.84 19.33 -30.43
N PHE A 687 7.78 18.13 -29.87
CA PHE A 687 8.33 16.93 -30.50
C PHE A 687 7.51 16.48 -31.72
N ASP A 688 6.18 16.55 -31.64
CA ASP A 688 5.30 16.10 -32.73
C ASP A 688 5.21 17.11 -33.88
N PHE A 689 5.14 18.41 -33.58
CA PHE A 689 4.85 19.44 -34.56
C PHE A 689 6.01 20.41 -34.81
N GLY A 690 6.83 20.71 -33.80
CA GLY A 690 7.87 21.73 -33.89
C GLY A 690 9.07 21.34 -34.75
N LYS A 691 9.73 22.30 -35.39
CA LYS A 691 11.03 22.07 -36.04
C LYS A 691 12.04 21.54 -35.02
N MET A 692 12.79 20.50 -35.37
CA MET A 692 13.64 19.79 -34.43
C MET A 692 15.03 19.46 -34.98
N GLU A 693 16.02 19.70 -34.12
CA GLU A 693 17.40 19.24 -34.30
C GLU A 693 17.85 18.48 -33.05
N MET A 694 18.54 17.37 -33.24
CA MET A 694 19.11 16.57 -32.16
C MET A 694 20.62 16.46 -32.36
N ARG A 695 21.39 16.71 -31.30
CA ARG A 695 22.85 16.60 -31.28
C ARG A 695 23.28 15.74 -30.13
N HIS A 696 24.07 14.72 -30.39
CA HIS A 696 24.69 13.95 -29.33
C HIS A 696 26.01 14.64 -28.94
N LEU A 697 26.09 15.10 -27.69
CA LEU A 697 27.20 15.88 -27.14
C LEU A 697 27.99 15.02 -26.17
N SER A 698 29.32 15.07 -26.23
CA SER A 698 30.20 14.38 -25.29
C SER A 698 31.37 15.27 -24.87
N GLN A 699 32.10 14.89 -23.82
CA GLN A 699 33.37 15.53 -23.50
C GLN A 699 34.43 15.32 -24.61
N PRO A 700 35.24 16.34 -24.94
CA PRO A 700 36.39 16.20 -25.83
C PRO A 700 37.56 15.46 -25.14
N ALA A 701 38.52 14.96 -25.93
CA ALA A 701 39.75 14.40 -25.36
C ALA A 701 40.54 15.50 -24.64
N GLY A 702 41.04 15.22 -23.43
CA GLY A 702 41.76 16.19 -22.62
C GLY A 702 40.88 17.28 -22.01
N SER A 703 39.58 17.01 -21.81
CA SER A 703 38.65 17.93 -21.14
C SER A 703 39.08 18.20 -19.70
N ASN A 704 38.65 19.35 -19.16
CA ASN A 704 38.82 19.74 -17.76
C ASN A 704 37.68 19.22 -16.86
N PHE A 705 36.94 18.19 -17.28
CA PHE A 705 35.94 17.56 -16.41
C PHE A 705 36.61 17.08 -15.11
N PRO A 706 35.99 17.25 -13.93
CA PRO A 706 36.63 16.88 -12.66
C PRO A 706 36.96 15.38 -12.62
N LYS A 707 38.12 15.01 -12.06
CA LYS A 707 38.55 13.59 -12.00
C LYS A 707 37.71 12.74 -11.04
N ASP A 708 37.18 13.34 -9.96
CA ASP A 708 36.31 12.67 -8.97
C ASP A 708 34.80 12.79 -9.33
N SER A 709 34.50 13.10 -10.59
CA SER A 709 33.15 13.38 -11.08
C SER A 709 32.25 12.15 -11.25
N GLU A 710 32.79 10.95 -11.02
CA GLU A 710 32.06 9.68 -11.01
C GLU A 710 30.93 9.64 -9.96
N SER A 711 30.83 10.62 -9.07
CA SER A 711 29.73 10.77 -8.10
C SER A 711 28.67 11.83 -8.48
N ASN A 712 28.93 12.67 -9.50
CA ASN A 712 28.05 13.79 -9.87
C ASN A 712 27.20 13.46 -11.11
N ALA A 713 25.88 13.56 -10.98
CA ALA A 713 24.92 13.17 -12.02
C ALA A 713 25.09 13.91 -13.36
N LEU A 714 25.42 15.21 -13.36
CA LEU A 714 25.64 15.97 -14.60
C LEU A 714 26.89 15.54 -15.35
N PHE A 715 27.98 15.31 -14.61
CA PHE A 715 29.25 14.91 -15.22
C PHE A 715 29.22 13.46 -15.68
N GLN A 716 28.47 12.57 -15.00
CA GLN A 716 28.11 11.26 -15.56
C GLN A 716 27.36 11.47 -16.88
N MET A 717 26.23 12.19 -16.85
CA MET A 717 25.37 12.45 -18.02
C MET A 717 26.12 12.97 -19.25
N PHE A 718 26.97 13.99 -19.10
CA PHE A 718 27.66 14.60 -20.24
C PHE A 718 29.06 14.01 -20.52
N GLY A 719 29.71 13.46 -19.50
CA GLY A 719 31.01 12.79 -19.63
C GLY A 719 30.92 11.53 -20.48
N SER A 720 29.81 10.80 -20.34
CA SER A 720 29.46 9.64 -21.16
C SER A 720 28.43 9.95 -22.24
N GLY A 721 28.18 11.21 -22.58
CA GLY A 721 27.33 11.62 -23.70
C GLY A 721 25.83 11.79 -23.41
N ALA A 722 25.26 12.89 -23.90
CA ALA A 722 23.84 13.21 -23.82
C ALA A 722 23.35 13.88 -25.11
N PHE A 723 22.06 13.73 -25.41
CA PHE A 723 21.43 14.40 -26.54
C PHE A 723 20.93 15.79 -26.12
N LEU A 724 21.41 16.83 -26.82
CA LEU A 724 20.77 18.13 -26.85
C LEU A 724 19.73 18.13 -27.97
N ILE A 725 18.46 18.27 -27.61
CA ILE A 725 17.33 18.32 -28.54
C ILE A 725 16.80 19.76 -28.55
N THR A 726 16.91 20.43 -29.69
CA THR A 726 16.41 21.78 -29.88
C THR A 726 15.11 21.71 -30.66
N THR A 727 14.04 22.29 -30.11
CA THR A 727 12.74 22.41 -30.77
C THR A 727 12.42 23.88 -31.02
N VAL A 728 11.70 24.17 -32.11
CA VAL A 728 11.10 25.48 -32.39
C VAL A 728 9.66 25.22 -32.84
N LEU A 729 8.69 25.77 -32.11
CA LEU A 729 7.27 25.69 -32.44
C LEU A 729 6.69 27.10 -32.33
N GLU A 730 6.01 27.58 -33.36
CA GLU A 730 5.46 28.94 -33.42
C GLU A 730 6.52 30.02 -33.11
N GLY A 731 7.75 29.82 -33.59
CA GLY A 731 8.89 30.72 -33.34
C GLY A 731 9.49 30.65 -31.92
N LYS A 732 8.92 29.86 -30.99
CA LYS A 732 9.45 29.69 -29.63
C LYS A 732 10.43 28.52 -29.56
N LYS A 733 11.70 28.82 -29.27
CA LYS A 733 12.77 27.84 -29.10
C LYS A 733 12.78 27.26 -27.67
N VAL A 734 12.81 25.93 -27.55
CA VAL A 734 13.04 25.22 -26.28
C VAL A 734 14.08 24.12 -26.48
N GLU A 735 15.00 23.97 -25.53
CA GLU A 735 16.05 22.96 -25.55
C GLU A 735 15.85 21.94 -24.44
N TYR A 736 16.02 20.67 -24.79
CA TYR A 736 15.93 19.53 -23.89
C TYR A 736 17.24 18.77 -23.87
N ILE A 737 17.53 18.14 -22.73
CA ILE A 737 18.60 17.17 -22.57
C ILE A 737 17.97 15.80 -22.36
N TYR A 738 18.37 14.85 -23.20
CA TYR A 738 18.08 13.43 -23.00
C TYR A 738 19.37 12.70 -22.71
N SER A 739 19.47 12.13 -21.51
CA SER A 739 20.53 11.18 -21.18
C SER A 739 19.97 9.78 -21.13
N PRO A 740 20.45 8.88 -21.99
CA PRO A 740 20.10 7.46 -21.92
C PRO A 740 20.49 6.81 -20.59
N GLN A 741 21.49 7.35 -19.86
CA GLN A 741 21.88 6.92 -18.52
C GLN A 741 20.94 7.37 -17.40
N LEU A 742 20.25 8.50 -17.59
CA LEU A 742 19.26 8.99 -16.63
C LEU A 742 17.83 8.65 -17.05
N GLY A 743 17.62 8.25 -18.31
CA GLY A 743 16.34 7.80 -18.82
C GLY A 743 15.29 8.85 -18.69
N LYS A 744 15.66 10.12 -18.77
CA LYS A 744 14.77 11.26 -18.59
C LYS A 744 15.09 12.31 -19.63
N ILE A 745 14.02 12.95 -20.13
CA ILE A 745 14.11 14.15 -20.93
C ILE A 745 13.79 15.33 -20.01
N ILE A 746 14.74 16.26 -19.87
CA ILE A 746 14.61 17.45 -19.01
C ILE A 746 14.85 18.71 -19.83
N LYS A 747 14.29 19.87 -19.46
CA LYS A 747 14.66 21.11 -20.16
C LYS A 747 16.07 21.51 -19.76
N ASN A 748 16.73 22.20 -20.66
CA ASN A 748 18.08 22.70 -20.45
C ASN A 748 18.09 23.70 -19.28
N GLY A 749 18.72 23.30 -18.17
CA GLY A 749 18.85 24.09 -16.94
C GLY A 749 17.77 23.87 -15.88
N ASP A 750 16.84 22.94 -16.10
CA ASP A 750 15.88 22.53 -15.07
C ASP A 750 16.60 21.91 -13.87
N PRO A 751 16.13 22.13 -12.62
CA PRO A 751 16.75 21.54 -11.43
C PRO A 751 16.95 20.02 -11.53
N LEU A 752 18.08 19.54 -11.01
CA LEU A 752 18.40 18.11 -10.92
C LEU A 752 18.84 17.74 -9.50
N PRO A 753 18.37 16.63 -8.93
CA PRO A 753 18.80 16.17 -7.61
C PRO A 753 20.32 15.97 -7.54
N GLY A 754 20.94 16.44 -6.44
CA GLY A 754 22.39 16.30 -6.23
C GLY A 754 23.25 17.23 -7.10
N VAL A 755 22.65 18.19 -7.80
CA VAL A 755 23.32 19.13 -8.69
C VAL A 755 23.07 20.56 -8.21
N PRO A 756 24.10 21.42 -8.13
CA PRO A 756 23.92 22.84 -7.81
C PRO A 756 22.99 23.54 -8.83
N GLU A 757 22.12 24.43 -8.33
CA GLU A 757 21.21 25.20 -9.19
C GLU A 757 21.95 26.04 -10.26
N GLY A 758 21.27 26.29 -11.38
CA GLY A 758 21.77 27.16 -12.44
C GLY A 758 22.74 26.50 -13.44
N TRP A 759 22.64 25.19 -13.65
CA TRP A 759 23.37 24.53 -14.75
C TRP A 759 22.75 24.86 -16.11
N SER A 760 23.53 24.78 -17.20
CA SER A 760 22.98 24.87 -18.56
C SER A 760 23.99 24.41 -19.62
N VAL A 761 23.49 23.85 -20.71
CA VAL A 761 24.26 23.66 -21.94
C VAL A 761 24.14 24.92 -22.79
N ASN A 762 25.29 25.49 -23.14
CA ASN A 762 25.36 26.71 -23.94
C ASN A 762 25.95 26.41 -25.31
N SER A 763 25.32 26.92 -26.37
CA SER A 763 25.86 26.90 -27.73
C SER A 763 26.61 28.21 -28.04
N SER A 764 27.73 28.13 -28.73
CA SER A 764 28.55 29.26 -29.19
C SER A 764 28.75 29.23 -30.70
N ARG A 765 28.95 30.41 -31.32
CA ARG A 765 29.37 30.52 -32.73
C ARG A 765 30.87 30.29 -32.93
N THR A 766 31.65 30.38 -31.87
CA THR A 766 33.10 30.17 -31.86
C THR A 766 33.45 28.97 -30.99
N ALA A 767 34.54 28.27 -31.32
CA ALA A 767 35.00 27.12 -30.55
C ALA A 767 35.34 27.53 -29.10
N PRO A 768 34.93 26.76 -28.07
CA PRO A 768 34.14 25.52 -28.16
C PRO A 768 32.65 25.82 -28.46
N PHE A 769 32.12 25.15 -29.50
CA PHE A 769 30.74 25.37 -29.97
C PHE A 769 29.67 24.98 -28.94
N PHE A 770 29.99 24.10 -27.98
CA PHE A 770 29.11 23.68 -26.91
C PHE A 770 29.87 23.63 -25.59
N SER A 771 29.18 23.97 -24.50
CA SER A 771 29.75 23.90 -23.16
C SER A 771 28.70 23.67 -22.10
N LEU A 772 28.99 22.83 -21.12
CA LEU A 772 28.22 22.70 -19.89
C LEU A 772 28.68 23.76 -18.87
N SER A 773 27.74 24.54 -18.36
CA SER A 773 27.96 25.49 -17.26
C SER A 773 27.38 24.88 -15.98
N VAL A 774 28.14 24.83 -14.88
CA VAL A 774 27.69 24.37 -13.55
C VAL A 774 28.39 25.20 -12.49
N GLY A 775 27.64 25.80 -11.55
CA GLY A 775 28.21 26.57 -10.44
C GLY A 775 29.21 27.66 -10.87
N GLY A 776 28.92 28.35 -11.97
CA GLY A 776 29.79 29.40 -12.54
C GLY A 776 31.03 28.89 -13.30
N LYS A 777 31.27 27.57 -13.37
CA LYS A 777 32.37 26.96 -14.14
C LYS A 777 31.86 26.45 -15.49
N ARG A 778 32.75 26.43 -16.49
CA ARG A 778 32.44 26.05 -17.86
C ARG A 778 33.31 24.85 -18.31
N TYR A 779 32.64 23.85 -18.87
CA TYR A 779 33.24 22.59 -19.31
C TYR A 779 32.92 22.35 -20.79
N ASN A 780 33.93 22.03 -21.59
CA ASN A 780 33.77 21.96 -23.04
C ASN A 780 33.03 20.68 -23.46
N LEU A 781 32.13 20.81 -24.42
CA LEU A 781 31.43 19.70 -25.06
C LEU A 781 31.68 19.72 -26.57
N LYS A 782 31.68 18.54 -27.19
CA LYS A 782 31.76 18.39 -28.65
C LYS A 782 30.55 17.62 -29.18
N PRO A 783 29.95 18.04 -30.31
CA PRO A 783 28.95 17.23 -31.00
C PRO A 783 29.65 16.08 -31.71
N ILE A 784 29.20 14.85 -31.45
CA ILE A 784 29.73 13.64 -32.09
C ILE A 784 28.74 13.02 -33.08
N TRP A 785 27.48 13.43 -33.00
CA TRP A 785 26.45 13.11 -33.98
C TRP A 785 25.44 14.25 -34.06
N LYS A 786 24.85 14.45 -35.24
CA LYS A 786 23.77 15.42 -35.47
C LYS A 786 22.70 14.78 -36.35
N TYR A 787 21.46 15.02 -35.98
CA TYR A 787 20.30 14.93 -36.84
C TYR A 787 19.64 16.29 -36.91
N GLY A 788 19.55 16.85 -38.11
CA GLY A 788 18.71 18.00 -38.41
C GLY A 788 17.89 17.61 -39.62
N GLY A 789 16.57 17.76 -39.56
CA GLY A 789 15.76 17.33 -40.68
C GLY A 789 14.25 17.26 -40.44
N ALA A 790 13.78 17.50 -39.22
CA ALA A 790 12.35 17.55 -38.97
C ALA A 790 11.91 19.02 -38.98
N GLU A 791 11.25 19.44 -40.06
CA GLU A 791 10.68 20.79 -40.18
C GLU A 791 9.41 20.93 -39.31
N GLU A 792 9.00 22.18 -39.07
CA GLU A 792 7.75 22.46 -38.36
C GLU A 792 6.55 22.04 -39.23
N LEU A 793 5.58 21.35 -38.64
CA LEU A 793 4.34 20.95 -39.31
C LEU A 793 3.32 22.10 -39.24
N PRO A 794 2.52 22.30 -40.30
CA PRO A 794 1.49 23.33 -40.30
C PRO A 794 0.39 23.04 -39.25
N PRO A 795 -0.27 24.08 -38.71
CA PRO A 795 -1.40 23.91 -37.79
C PRO A 795 -2.63 23.28 -38.48
N PRO A 796 -3.58 22.68 -37.72
CA PRO A 796 -3.66 22.64 -36.25
C PRO A 796 -2.80 21.53 -35.60
N HIS A 797 -2.21 21.85 -34.45
CA HIS A 797 -1.34 20.94 -33.68
C HIS A 797 -2.11 20.13 -32.64
N ILE A 798 -2.86 19.13 -33.11
CA ILE A 798 -3.71 18.28 -32.27
C ILE A 798 -2.95 17.00 -31.90
N LEU A 799 -2.64 16.82 -30.61
CA LEU A 799 -2.04 15.58 -30.11
C LEU A 799 -2.98 14.40 -30.32
N LYS A 800 -2.42 13.27 -30.73
CA LYS A 800 -3.11 11.98 -30.78
C LYS A 800 -3.12 11.32 -29.41
N PRO A 801 -3.99 10.33 -29.16
CA PRO A 801 -3.89 9.48 -27.98
C PRO A 801 -2.46 8.94 -27.81
N ARG A 802 -1.96 8.97 -26.57
CA ARG A 802 -0.55 8.72 -26.22
C ARG A 802 -0.23 7.24 -26.00
N ASN A 803 -1.07 6.33 -26.49
CA ASN A 803 -0.86 4.89 -26.37
C ASN A 803 0.15 4.35 -27.38
N THR A 804 0.48 5.10 -28.43
CA THR A 804 1.54 4.74 -29.39
C THR A 804 2.35 5.98 -29.78
N PRO A 805 3.66 5.85 -30.00
CA PRO A 805 4.48 6.95 -30.53
C PRO A 805 3.88 7.48 -31.84
N SER A 806 3.90 8.81 -32.02
CA SER A 806 3.56 9.39 -33.32
C SER A 806 4.54 8.91 -34.40
N PRO A 807 4.17 8.94 -35.69
CA PRO A 807 5.10 8.57 -36.76
C PRO A 807 6.42 9.35 -36.69
N ARG A 808 6.38 10.62 -36.27
CA ARG A 808 7.57 11.46 -36.11
C ARG A 808 8.43 10.99 -34.95
N ILE A 809 7.84 10.69 -33.79
CA ILE A 809 8.56 10.12 -32.66
C ILE A 809 9.17 8.76 -33.05
N GLY A 810 8.45 7.93 -33.82
CA GLY A 810 8.96 6.67 -34.35
C GLY A 810 10.21 6.85 -35.23
N VAL A 811 10.25 7.87 -36.10
CA VAL A 811 11.45 8.20 -36.88
C VAL A 811 12.62 8.60 -35.98
N LEU A 812 12.39 9.43 -34.97
CA LEU A 812 13.44 9.85 -34.04
C LEU A 812 13.97 8.68 -33.21
N ALA A 813 13.08 7.83 -32.71
CA ALA A 813 13.43 6.59 -32.02
C ALA A 813 14.23 5.65 -32.92
N GLY A 814 13.90 5.58 -34.21
CA GLY A 814 14.69 4.87 -35.22
C GLY A 814 16.10 5.45 -35.37
N GLN A 815 16.25 6.78 -35.39
CA GLN A 815 17.57 7.43 -35.44
C GLN A 815 18.41 7.16 -34.18
N VAL A 816 17.78 7.18 -33.00
CA VAL A 816 18.43 6.77 -31.75
C VAL A 816 18.86 5.30 -31.84
N SER A 817 17.98 4.41 -32.30
CA SER A 817 18.28 2.99 -32.48
C SER A 817 19.48 2.78 -33.41
N GLU A 818 19.50 3.42 -34.59
CA GLU A 818 20.62 3.29 -35.53
C GLU A 818 21.94 3.79 -34.95
N LEU A 819 21.92 4.90 -34.19
CA LEU A 819 23.09 5.43 -33.52
C LEU A 819 23.62 4.43 -32.49
N TYR A 820 22.73 3.82 -31.72
CA TYR A 820 23.06 2.79 -30.74
C TYR A 820 23.54 1.49 -31.38
N LYS A 821 22.97 1.08 -32.51
CA LYS A 821 23.41 -0.10 -33.26
C LYS A 821 24.85 0.07 -33.73
N LYS A 822 25.16 1.22 -34.36
CA LYS A 822 26.54 1.57 -34.73
C LYS A 822 27.48 1.54 -33.53
N ALA A 823 26.98 1.95 -32.36
CA ALA A 823 27.77 1.90 -31.14
C ALA A 823 28.05 0.47 -30.67
N VAL A 824 27.04 -0.39 -30.63
CA VAL A 824 27.23 -1.79 -30.24
C VAL A 824 28.08 -2.53 -31.27
N ASP A 825 27.91 -2.28 -32.57
CA ASP A 825 28.65 -2.95 -33.65
C ASP A 825 30.18 -2.75 -33.55
N GLU A 826 30.64 -1.60 -33.07
CA GLU A 826 32.08 -1.37 -32.83
C GLU A 826 32.64 -2.26 -31.70
N LEU A 827 31.80 -2.82 -30.82
CA LEU A 827 32.20 -3.80 -29.82
C LEU A 827 32.33 -5.22 -30.37
N LYS A 828 31.87 -5.50 -31.59
CA LYS A 828 31.88 -6.84 -32.18
C LYS A 828 33.28 -7.42 -32.23
N ASP A 829 34.28 -6.61 -32.61
CA ASP A 829 35.69 -7.00 -32.62
C ASP A 829 36.22 -7.34 -31.22
N ALA A 830 35.72 -6.66 -30.18
CA ALA A 830 36.08 -6.92 -28.79
C ALA A 830 35.47 -8.23 -28.28
N ALA A 831 34.16 -8.37 -28.46
CA ALA A 831 33.36 -9.50 -28.01
C ALA A 831 33.70 -10.80 -28.77
N ASN A 832 34.24 -10.69 -29.98
CA ASN A 832 34.78 -11.81 -30.74
C ASN A 832 35.93 -12.51 -29.98
N GLY A 833 36.57 -11.86 -29.00
CA GLY A 833 37.54 -12.49 -28.12
C GLY A 833 38.80 -12.90 -28.85
N MET A 834 39.84 -12.09 -28.76
CA MET A 834 41.10 -12.35 -29.46
C MET A 834 41.94 -13.44 -28.78
N SER A 835 42.49 -14.36 -29.57
CA SER A 835 43.59 -15.23 -29.12
C SER A 835 44.79 -14.39 -28.65
N ASP A 836 45.71 -14.94 -27.84
CA ASP A 836 46.84 -14.17 -27.30
C ASP A 836 47.70 -13.47 -28.38
N SER A 837 47.72 -13.99 -29.61
CA SER A 837 48.39 -13.42 -30.78
C SER A 837 47.63 -12.24 -31.44
N GLU A 838 46.31 -12.17 -31.28
CA GLU A 838 45.43 -11.11 -31.81
C GLU A 838 45.28 -9.95 -30.80
N LYS A 839 45.33 -10.22 -29.48
CA LYS A 839 45.19 -9.24 -28.38
C LYS A 839 46.13 -8.03 -28.50
N ARG A 840 47.29 -8.20 -29.13
CA ARG A 840 48.30 -7.14 -29.32
C ARG A 840 47.92 -6.11 -30.38
N ARG A 841 46.95 -6.41 -31.27
CA ARG A 841 46.48 -5.52 -32.36
C ARG A 841 45.14 -4.81 -32.05
N ALA A 842 44.25 -5.38 -31.23
CA ALA A 842 42.96 -4.75 -30.88
C ALA A 842 43.05 -3.55 -29.93
N ARG A 843 43.97 -3.58 -28.95
CA ARG A 843 44.02 -2.58 -27.85
C ARG A 843 44.07 -1.14 -28.35
N THR A 844 44.66 -0.91 -29.53
CA THR A 844 44.86 0.43 -30.09
C THR A 844 43.66 0.94 -30.89
N LYS A 845 42.75 0.06 -31.35
CA LYS A 845 41.62 0.42 -32.23
C LYS A 845 40.33 0.74 -31.45
N MET A 846 40.22 0.23 -30.22
CA MET A 846 38.98 0.16 -29.42
C MET A 846 38.72 1.39 -28.51
N PHE A 847 39.68 2.31 -28.39
CA PHE A 847 39.57 3.52 -27.54
C PHE A 847 39.22 4.78 -28.36
N LYS A 848 38.05 4.80 -29.00
CA LYS A 848 37.50 6.05 -29.57
C LYS A 848 36.46 6.64 -28.62
N ASN A 849 36.54 7.95 -28.34
CA ASN A 849 35.62 8.69 -27.46
C ASN A 849 34.13 8.57 -27.84
N PHE A 850 33.80 8.14 -29.07
CA PHE A 850 32.43 8.00 -29.57
C PHE A 850 31.69 6.81 -28.93
N MET A 851 32.37 5.67 -28.71
CA MET A 851 31.78 4.48 -28.09
C MET A 851 31.54 4.63 -26.59
N LEU A 852 32.56 5.16 -25.91
CA LEU A 852 32.52 5.40 -24.46
C LEU A 852 31.46 6.44 -24.06
N SER A 853 30.98 7.24 -25.03
CA SER A 853 29.95 8.24 -24.81
C SER A 853 28.56 7.86 -25.32
N LEU A 854 28.34 6.66 -25.86
CA LEU A 854 26.99 6.24 -26.27
C LEU A 854 26.46 5.11 -25.39
N LEU A 855 27.34 4.20 -24.99
CA LEU A 855 26.95 3.03 -24.21
C LEU A 855 26.99 3.37 -22.72
N PRO A 856 25.87 3.23 -21.98
CA PRO A 856 25.85 3.42 -20.54
C PRO A 856 26.54 2.25 -19.81
N PHE A 857 27.81 1.99 -20.11
CA PHE A 857 28.47 0.70 -19.84
C PHE A 857 30.01 0.78 -19.92
N HIS A 858 30.61 1.95 -19.71
CA HIS A 858 32.07 2.13 -19.78
C HIS A 858 32.80 1.04 -18.96
N ASP A 859 32.33 0.79 -17.74
CA ASP A 859 32.92 -0.20 -16.83
C ASP A 859 32.58 -1.64 -17.20
N LEU A 860 31.41 -1.90 -17.80
CA LEU A 860 31.09 -3.21 -18.38
C LEU A 860 32.07 -3.54 -19.52
N ILE A 861 32.31 -2.60 -20.45
CA ILE A 861 33.25 -2.79 -21.57
C ILE A 861 34.67 -2.99 -21.05
N LYS A 862 35.09 -2.15 -20.09
CA LYS A 862 36.39 -2.28 -19.40
C LYS A 862 36.54 -3.65 -18.74
N ASN A 863 35.56 -4.09 -17.95
CA ASN A 863 35.58 -5.35 -17.22
C ASN A 863 35.47 -6.59 -18.14
N ILE A 864 34.74 -6.51 -19.25
CA ILE A 864 34.70 -7.56 -20.29
C ILE A 864 36.08 -7.72 -20.95
N ILE A 865 36.76 -6.61 -21.27
CA ILE A 865 38.11 -6.61 -21.84
C ILE A 865 39.13 -7.14 -20.82
N GLU A 866 38.99 -6.77 -19.55
CA GLU A 866 39.87 -7.17 -18.44
C GLU A 866 39.59 -8.60 -17.93
N GLY A 867 38.52 -9.25 -18.40
CA GLY A 867 38.12 -10.60 -17.99
C GLY A 867 37.53 -10.68 -16.58
N ASN A 868 37.14 -9.55 -16.00
CA ASN A 868 36.59 -9.43 -14.65
C ASN A 868 35.07 -9.63 -14.67
N LYS A 869 34.66 -10.90 -14.69
CA LYS A 869 33.28 -11.32 -14.96
C LYS A 869 32.25 -10.88 -13.91
N HIS A 870 32.65 -10.71 -12.65
CA HIS A 870 31.73 -10.38 -11.56
C HIS A 870 31.39 -8.88 -11.50
N GLU A 871 32.37 -7.99 -11.70
CA GLU A 871 32.11 -6.54 -11.75
C GLU A 871 31.47 -6.10 -13.06
N ALA A 872 31.74 -6.79 -14.18
CA ALA A 872 31.09 -6.55 -15.46
C ALA A 872 29.54 -6.62 -15.36
N VAL A 873 29.02 -7.68 -14.74
CA VAL A 873 27.57 -7.90 -14.60
C VAL A 873 26.93 -6.96 -13.57
N VAL A 874 27.67 -6.60 -12.52
CA VAL A 874 27.19 -5.71 -11.45
C VAL A 874 27.11 -4.26 -11.94
N SER A 875 28.18 -3.71 -12.52
CA SER A 875 28.22 -2.29 -12.92
C SER A 875 27.21 -1.92 -14.02
N GLY A 876 26.96 -2.80 -14.99
CA GLY A 876 26.00 -2.50 -16.07
C GLY A 876 24.54 -2.51 -15.65
N VAL A 877 24.15 -3.40 -14.73
CA VAL A 877 22.76 -3.51 -14.28
C VAL A 877 22.37 -2.33 -13.38
N PHE A 878 23.27 -1.85 -12.52
CA PHE A 878 22.96 -0.78 -11.57
C PHE A 878 22.87 0.62 -12.21
N ASP A 879 23.67 0.92 -13.25
CA ASP A 879 23.53 2.17 -14.01
C ASP A 879 22.21 2.24 -14.81
N PHE A 880 21.68 1.08 -15.19
CA PHE A 880 20.43 0.97 -15.93
C PHE A 880 19.18 0.89 -15.01
N VAL A 881 19.28 0.24 -13.84
CA VAL A 881 18.16 0.15 -12.88
C VAL A 881 17.83 1.52 -12.25
N GLY A 882 18.81 2.42 -12.16
CA GLY A 882 18.60 3.82 -11.72
C GLY A 882 17.63 4.62 -12.60
N LEU A 883 17.34 4.16 -13.83
CA LEU A 883 16.38 4.74 -14.77
C LEU A 883 14.92 4.56 -14.35
N PHE A 884 14.64 3.53 -13.55
CA PHE A 884 13.27 3.14 -13.16
C PHE A 884 13.06 3.17 -11.64
N ILE A 885 14.12 3.02 -10.86
CA ILE A 885 14.10 3.06 -9.39
C ILE A 885 15.15 4.05 -8.87
N PRO A 886 14.79 5.32 -8.65
CA PRO A 886 15.64 6.27 -7.92
C PRO A 886 15.87 5.75 -6.49
N GLY A 887 17.13 5.48 -6.12
CA GLY A 887 17.52 4.97 -4.79
C GLY A 887 18.44 3.73 -4.79
N ALA A 888 18.52 2.99 -5.90
CA ALA A 888 19.37 1.79 -5.99
C ALA A 888 20.89 2.08 -6.00
N LYS A 889 21.32 3.33 -6.28
CA LYS A 889 22.73 3.72 -6.34
C LYS A 889 23.42 3.82 -4.95
N GLY A 890 22.67 3.85 -3.84
CA GLY A 890 23.20 4.18 -2.51
C GLY A 890 23.16 3.10 -1.41
N GLY A 891 22.48 1.96 -1.61
CA GLY A 891 22.19 1.01 -0.51
C GLY A 891 22.81 -0.39 -0.60
N PHE A 892 23.48 -0.77 -1.70
CA PHE A 892 23.90 -2.15 -1.94
C PHE A 892 25.41 -2.42 -1.83
N GLN A 893 26.18 -1.52 -1.21
CA GLN A 893 27.60 -1.80 -0.90
C GLN A 893 27.80 -2.93 0.14
N GLY A 894 26.72 -3.51 0.69
CA GLY A 894 26.77 -4.50 1.77
C GLY A 894 26.43 -5.96 1.44
N VAL A 895 25.94 -6.32 0.24
CA VAL A 895 25.60 -7.73 -0.05
C VAL A 895 26.10 -8.16 -1.42
N LYS A 896 27.10 -9.07 -1.43
CA LYS A 896 27.59 -9.77 -2.61
C LYS A 896 26.44 -10.56 -3.25
N VAL A 897 25.90 -10.10 -4.38
CA VAL A 897 24.83 -10.82 -5.09
C VAL A 897 25.11 -10.89 -6.59
N GLY A 898 25.57 -12.05 -7.06
CA GLY A 898 25.51 -12.43 -8.48
C GLY A 898 24.07 -12.80 -8.89
N ALA A 899 23.79 -12.72 -10.19
CA ALA A 899 22.56 -13.15 -10.91
C ALA A 899 21.17 -12.62 -10.43
N LYS A 900 20.98 -12.22 -9.16
CA LYS A 900 19.66 -11.79 -8.64
C LYS A 900 19.30 -10.32 -8.93
N GLY A 901 20.25 -9.48 -9.33
CA GLY A 901 19.98 -8.06 -9.65
C GLY A 901 19.22 -7.84 -10.97
N VAL A 902 19.41 -8.75 -11.94
CA VAL A 902 18.68 -8.73 -13.23
C VAL A 902 17.24 -9.22 -13.04
N SER A 903 17.02 -10.17 -12.12
CA SER A 903 15.68 -10.72 -11.87
C SER A 903 14.74 -9.75 -11.18
N SER A 904 15.21 -8.82 -10.34
CA SER A 904 14.34 -7.83 -9.66
C SER A 904 13.84 -6.74 -10.61
N ALA A 905 14.68 -6.25 -11.52
CA ALA A 905 14.30 -5.26 -12.53
C ALA A 905 13.40 -5.86 -13.63
N ILE A 906 13.69 -7.07 -14.11
CA ILE A 906 12.81 -7.76 -15.07
C ILE A 906 11.52 -8.23 -14.39
N ALA A 907 11.56 -8.64 -13.12
CA ALA A 907 10.34 -8.88 -12.34
C ALA A 907 9.49 -7.62 -12.24
N PHE A 908 10.10 -6.43 -12.12
CA PHE A 908 9.38 -5.14 -12.11
C PHE A 908 8.52 -4.89 -13.34
N PHE A 909 8.96 -5.35 -14.51
CA PHE A 909 8.25 -5.07 -15.75
C PHE A 909 7.53 -6.28 -16.38
N LYS A 910 7.97 -7.53 -16.17
CA LYS A 910 7.43 -8.71 -16.89
C LYS A 910 6.61 -9.69 -16.07
N GLY A 911 6.76 -9.79 -14.76
CA GLY A 911 6.22 -10.91 -13.99
C GLY A 911 6.49 -12.31 -14.59
N ALA A 912 7.38 -13.04 -13.92
CA ALA A 912 7.67 -14.48 -14.02
C ALA A 912 8.82 -14.95 -14.95
N VAL A 913 9.73 -15.76 -14.36
CA VAL A 913 10.02 -17.11 -14.86
C VAL A 913 10.14 -18.07 -13.66
N LYS A 914 9.31 -19.13 -13.67
CA LYS A 914 9.38 -20.30 -12.79
C LYS A 914 10.73 -21.01 -12.91
N SER A 915 11.56 -20.99 -11.86
CA SER A 915 12.43 -22.11 -11.47
C SER A 915 12.86 -21.92 -10.02
N GLY A 916 12.69 -22.96 -9.21
CA GLY A 916 12.57 -22.85 -7.76
C GLY A 916 13.82 -22.34 -7.03
N VAL A 917 13.70 -21.19 -6.37
CA VAL A 917 14.36 -20.85 -5.10
C VAL A 917 13.43 -19.90 -4.34
N LYS A 918 13.14 -20.19 -3.06
CA LYS A 918 12.35 -19.34 -2.14
C LYS A 918 12.96 -17.94 -1.99
N ALA A 919 12.51 -16.97 -2.77
CA ALA A 919 12.72 -15.54 -2.54
C ALA A 919 11.50 -14.77 -3.06
N ALA A 920 10.86 -14.02 -2.18
CA ALA A 920 9.63 -13.27 -2.42
C ALA A 920 9.77 -12.30 -3.61
N ASN A 921 8.75 -12.28 -4.46
CA ASN A 921 8.69 -11.51 -5.70
C ASN A 921 7.65 -10.37 -5.53
N PRO A 922 8.06 -9.11 -5.29
CA PRO A 922 7.13 -8.01 -5.04
C PRO A 922 6.37 -7.52 -6.29
N ILE A 923 6.59 -8.14 -7.47
CA ILE A 923 6.02 -7.66 -8.74
C ILE A 923 5.42 -8.81 -9.59
N GLY A 924 5.46 -10.03 -9.05
CA GLY A 924 4.64 -11.14 -9.55
C GLY A 924 3.15 -10.86 -9.47
N ALA A 925 2.73 -9.95 -8.57
CA ALA A 925 1.34 -9.53 -8.44
C ALA A 925 0.77 -9.01 -9.77
N PHE A 926 1.47 -8.21 -10.58
CA PHE A 926 0.88 -7.60 -11.78
C PHE A 926 0.54 -8.59 -12.92
N TYR A 927 1.25 -9.72 -13.02
CA TYR A 927 1.13 -10.67 -14.13
C TYR A 927 0.81 -12.13 -13.74
N ASP A 928 1.07 -12.60 -12.51
CA ASP A 928 0.93 -14.01 -12.15
C ASP A 928 -0.43 -14.39 -11.53
N SER A 929 -0.72 -15.68 -11.56
CA SER A 929 -2.03 -16.36 -11.64
C SER A 929 -3.08 -16.13 -10.53
N GLY A 930 -2.91 -15.18 -9.62
CA GLY A 930 -3.81 -14.93 -8.48
C GLY A 930 -4.65 -13.65 -8.60
N SER A 931 -4.01 -12.48 -8.66
CA SER A 931 -4.56 -11.20 -8.13
C SER A 931 -4.13 -9.91 -8.87
N GLY A 932 -3.45 -9.99 -10.02
CA GLY A 932 -2.86 -8.79 -10.66
C GLY A 932 -3.79 -7.76 -11.25
N LEU A 933 -3.34 -6.50 -11.35
CA LEU A 933 -4.10 -5.36 -11.87
C LEU A 933 -4.88 -5.72 -13.16
N PHE A 934 -4.21 -6.36 -14.14
CA PHE A 934 -4.86 -6.77 -15.39
C PHE A 934 -5.91 -7.87 -15.21
N LYS A 935 -5.64 -8.88 -14.37
CA LYS A 935 -6.59 -9.96 -14.08
C LYS A 935 -7.77 -9.45 -13.27
N VAL A 936 -7.52 -8.55 -12.33
CA VAL A 936 -8.51 -7.85 -11.49
C VAL A 936 -9.43 -7.01 -12.38
N CYS A 937 -8.89 -6.22 -13.32
CA CYS A 937 -9.70 -5.50 -14.30
C CYS A 937 -10.48 -6.48 -15.20
N LYS A 938 -9.84 -7.52 -15.77
CA LYS A 938 -10.50 -8.52 -16.62
C LYS A 938 -11.63 -9.29 -15.90
N THR A 939 -11.45 -9.60 -14.61
CA THR A 939 -12.48 -10.28 -13.80
C THR A 939 -13.62 -9.35 -13.40
N ALA A 940 -13.33 -8.07 -13.09
CA ALA A 940 -14.35 -7.08 -12.80
C ALA A 940 -15.25 -6.80 -14.01
N LEU A 941 -14.70 -6.83 -15.23
CA LEU A 941 -15.44 -6.70 -16.48
C LEU A 941 -16.48 -7.79 -16.71
N ASN A 942 -16.18 -9.03 -16.28
CA ASN A 942 -17.08 -10.17 -16.45
C ASN A 942 -18.25 -10.18 -15.44
N ALA A 943 -18.27 -9.24 -14.48
CA ALA A 943 -19.15 -9.28 -13.32
C ALA A 943 -20.20 -8.15 -13.25
N ALA A 944 -20.25 -7.18 -14.18
CA ALA A 944 -21.08 -5.96 -13.97
C ALA A 944 -21.65 -5.24 -15.23
N PRO A 945 -22.77 -4.48 -15.08
CA PRO A 945 -23.27 -3.46 -16.02
C PRO A 945 -22.34 -2.21 -16.11
N PRO A 946 -22.60 -1.21 -17.00
CA PRO A 946 -21.71 -0.05 -17.21
C PRO A 946 -21.22 0.64 -15.93
N VAL A 947 -19.93 0.94 -15.89
CA VAL A 947 -19.17 1.37 -14.70
C VAL A 947 -19.12 2.90 -14.64
N ASN A 948 -19.92 3.51 -13.77
CA ASN A 948 -19.86 4.95 -13.49
C ASN A 948 -18.93 5.22 -12.28
N LEU A 949 -17.81 5.94 -12.49
CA LEU A 949 -16.71 6.10 -11.52
C LEU A 949 -17.05 6.96 -10.30
N SER A 950 -17.76 8.07 -10.47
CA SER A 950 -18.23 8.89 -9.34
C SER A 950 -19.26 8.13 -8.49
N SER A 951 -20.01 7.25 -9.14
CA SER A 951 -20.88 6.29 -8.44
C SER A 951 -20.13 5.09 -7.86
N LEU A 952 -18.95 4.72 -8.36
CA LEU A 952 -18.18 3.58 -7.85
C LEU A 952 -17.53 3.92 -6.51
N SER A 953 -16.93 5.10 -6.36
CA SER A 953 -16.34 5.53 -5.08
C SER A 953 -17.39 5.68 -3.97
N SER A 954 -18.61 6.10 -4.31
CA SER A 954 -19.74 6.26 -3.38
C SER A 954 -20.55 4.97 -3.16
N LYS A 955 -20.69 4.09 -4.16
CA LYS A 955 -21.38 2.78 -4.05
C LYS A 955 -20.49 1.66 -3.51
N LEU A 956 -19.16 1.74 -3.66
CA LEU A 956 -18.19 0.76 -3.13
C LEU A 956 -17.62 1.12 -1.77
N ARG A 957 -18.05 2.24 -1.17
CA ARG A 957 -18.19 2.34 0.30
C ARG A 957 -19.31 1.41 0.77
N ILE A 958 -19.23 0.13 0.40
CA ILE A 958 -20.08 -0.91 0.95
C ILE A 958 -19.57 -1.11 2.38
N PRO A 959 -20.38 -0.83 3.41
CA PRO A 959 -20.01 -1.20 4.77
C PRO A 959 -20.08 -2.72 4.84
N GLY A 960 -18.91 -3.34 4.83
CA GLY A 960 -18.77 -4.78 4.96
C GLY A 960 -17.60 -5.18 5.83
N ARG A 961 -17.09 -4.28 6.70
CA ARG A 961 -16.15 -4.66 7.75
C ARG A 961 -16.74 -5.87 8.46
N SER A 962 -16.05 -6.99 8.35
CA SER A 962 -16.30 -8.17 9.16
C SER A 962 -16.15 -7.78 10.63
N TRP A 963 -17.29 -7.45 11.25
CA TRP A 963 -17.68 -7.61 12.64
C TRP A 963 -16.58 -7.46 13.71
N ASP A 964 -16.26 -6.22 14.07
CA ASP A 964 -15.90 -5.87 15.45
C ASP A 964 -17.08 -5.10 16.05
N ILE A 965 -18.17 -5.80 16.35
CA ILE A 965 -19.23 -5.26 17.19
C ILE A 965 -19.00 -5.80 18.62
N PRO A 966 -18.84 -4.94 19.64
CA PRO A 966 -18.75 -5.41 21.02
C PRO A 966 -20.05 -6.14 21.42
N HIS A 967 -19.97 -7.43 21.70
CA HIS A 967 -21.13 -8.23 22.11
C HIS A 967 -21.23 -8.29 23.63
N GLY A 968 -21.94 -7.33 24.23
CA GLY A 968 -22.22 -7.35 25.67
C GLY A 968 -22.66 -5.99 26.19
N GLY A 969 -23.97 -5.83 26.39
CA GLY A 969 -24.55 -4.69 27.11
C GLY A 969 -25.14 -3.56 26.26
N TYR A 970 -24.83 -3.46 24.96
CA TYR A 970 -25.35 -2.39 24.10
C TYR A 970 -26.82 -2.61 23.73
N LYS A 971 -27.73 -1.79 24.29
CA LYS A 971 -29.11 -1.63 23.77
C LYS A 971 -29.13 -0.59 22.64
N GLN A 972 -28.48 -0.88 21.51
CA GLN A 972 -28.60 -0.06 20.30
C GLN A 972 -29.28 -0.86 19.19
N THR A 973 -30.33 -0.29 18.61
CA THR A 973 -30.95 -0.87 17.41
C THR A 973 -30.14 -0.38 16.21
N ILE A 974 -29.47 -1.29 15.52
CA ILE A 974 -28.77 -1.00 14.28
C ILE A 974 -29.62 -1.52 13.13
N ALA A 975 -29.69 -0.79 12.03
CA ALA A 975 -30.33 -1.28 10.83
C ALA A 975 -29.49 -0.98 9.60
N GLU A 976 -29.39 -1.97 8.72
CA GLU A 976 -29.00 -1.76 7.34
C GLU A 976 -30.25 -1.35 6.56
N GLY A 977 -30.14 -0.30 5.75
CA GLY A 977 -31.26 0.21 4.98
C GLY A 977 -30.82 1.12 3.85
N THR A 978 -31.77 1.84 3.25
CA THR A 978 -31.47 2.84 2.23
C THR A 978 -31.83 4.23 2.71
N TYR A 979 -30.99 5.20 2.36
CA TYR A 979 -31.19 6.62 2.60
C TYR A 979 -31.01 7.42 1.30
N GLN A 980 -31.67 8.57 1.19
CA GLN A 980 -31.53 9.51 0.06
C GLN A 980 -31.00 10.85 0.58
N PRO A 981 -29.66 11.06 0.59
CA PRO A 981 -29.05 12.25 1.16
C PRO A 981 -29.32 13.54 0.37
N LEU A 982 -29.65 13.44 -0.92
CA LEU A 982 -29.95 14.57 -1.81
C LEU A 982 -31.47 14.71 -2.09
N GLY A 983 -32.32 14.24 -1.19
CA GLY A 983 -33.79 14.31 -1.34
C GLY A 983 -34.35 13.34 -2.39
N GLU A 984 -35.61 13.57 -2.82
CA GLU A 984 -36.35 12.65 -3.71
C GLU A 984 -35.68 12.42 -5.07
N SER A 985 -34.88 13.38 -5.55
CA SER A 985 -34.10 13.31 -6.80
C SER A 985 -32.73 12.64 -6.65
N GLY A 986 -32.28 12.34 -5.44
CA GLY A 986 -30.96 11.76 -5.17
C GLY A 986 -30.89 10.22 -5.32
N PRO A 987 -29.72 9.65 -5.62
CA PRO A 987 -29.53 8.20 -5.60
C PRO A 987 -29.72 7.64 -4.18
N LYS A 988 -30.42 6.51 -4.07
CA LYS A 988 -30.50 5.75 -2.81
C LYS A 988 -29.13 5.16 -2.49
N VAL A 989 -28.62 5.42 -1.29
CA VAL A 989 -27.37 4.86 -0.79
C VAL A 989 -27.66 3.84 0.32
N PRO A 990 -26.94 2.70 0.34
CA PRO A 990 -27.00 1.78 1.47
C PRO A 990 -26.39 2.44 2.70
N VAL A 991 -27.05 2.33 3.84
CA VAL A 991 -26.63 2.95 5.10
C VAL A 991 -26.78 1.95 6.24
N VAL A 992 -25.75 1.87 7.09
CA VAL A 992 -25.87 1.32 8.43
C VAL A 992 -26.21 2.47 9.37
N ALA A 993 -27.38 2.40 9.98
CA ALA A 993 -27.89 3.42 10.88
C ALA A 993 -28.07 2.87 12.29
N VAL A 994 -27.86 3.72 13.29
CA VAL A 994 -28.16 3.44 14.69
C VAL A 994 -29.37 4.27 15.13
N LYS A 995 -30.24 3.65 15.91
CA LYS A 995 -31.43 4.30 16.46
C LYS A 995 -31.13 4.90 17.82
N GLN A 996 -31.49 6.17 17.98
CA GLN A 996 -31.49 6.85 19.28
C GLN A 996 -32.84 7.53 19.50
N GLY A 997 -33.56 7.10 20.54
CA GLY A 997 -34.97 7.44 20.72
C GLY A 997 -35.81 6.96 19.53
N ASN A 998 -36.51 7.88 18.86
CA ASN A 998 -37.32 7.59 17.67
C ASN A 998 -36.62 7.91 16.34
N ASN A 999 -35.36 8.37 16.40
CA ASN A 999 -34.64 8.88 15.24
C ASN A 999 -33.49 7.94 14.83
N TRP A 1000 -33.17 7.94 13.54
CA TRP A 1000 -32.05 7.20 12.95
C TRP A 1000 -30.89 8.14 12.64
N TYR A 1001 -29.68 7.69 12.94
CA TYR A 1001 -28.43 8.40 12.69
C TYR A 1001 -27.45 7.47 11.97
N ALA A 1002 -26.50 8.00 11.22
CA ALA A 1002 -25.48 7.17 10.61
C ALA A 1002 -24.60 6.52 11.69
N PHE A 1003 -24.14 5.30 11.45
CA PHE A 1003 -23.26 4.56 12.36
C PHE A 1003 -21.80 4.74 11.94
N ASP A 1004 -20.95 5.19 12.87
CA ASP A 1004 -19.51 5.28 12.65
C ASP A 1004 -18.83 3.98 13.10
N HIS A 1005 -18.25 3.25 12.14
CA HIS A 1005 -17.59 1.97 12.39
C HIS A 1005 -16.23 2.08 13.10
N GLN A 1006 -15.63 3.27 13.21
CA GLN A 1006 -14.38 3.48 13.93
C GLN A 1006 -14.63 3.78 15.40
N THR A 1007 -15.61 4.64 15.70
CA THR A 1007 -15.95 5.03 17.07
C THR A 1007 -17.02 4.16 17.70
N LEU A 1008 -17.79 3.43 16.87
CA LEU A 1008 -18.98 2.67 17.27
C LEU A 1008 -20.09 3.56 17.86
N GLU A 1009 -20.12 4.83 17.46
CA GLU A 1009 -21.11 5.83 17.89
C GLU A 1009 -21.96 6.35 16.72
N HIS A 1010 -22.95 7.18 17.04
CA HIS A 1010 -23.73 7.91 16.03
C HIS A 1010 -22.88 9.01 15.38
N CYS A 1011 -23.08 9.26 14.08
CA CYS A 1011 -22.44 10.35 13.36
C CYS A 1011 -23.42 11.15 12.49
N GLY A 1012 -23.12 12.44 12.33
CA GLY A 1012 -23.90 13.35 11.50
C GLY A 1012 -25.28 13.72 12.04
N PRO A 1013 -26.09 14.41 11.22
CA PRO A 1013 -27.46 14.78 11.56
C PRO A 1013 -28.40 13.56 11.50
N GLN A 1014 -29.65 13.76 11.94
CA GLN A 1014 -30.71 12.77 11.76
C GLN A 1014 -30.89 12.41 10.28
N LEU A 1015 -31.22 11.15 10.01
CA LEU A 1015 -31.55 10.62 8.68
C LEU A 1015 -33.07 10.54 8.47
N PRO A 1016 -33.75 11.63 8.08
CA PRO A 1016 -35.19 11.62 7.83
C PRO A 1016 -35.53 10.71 6.64
N GLY A 1017 -36.48 9.79 6.82
CA GLY A 1017 -36.91 8.88 5.75
C GLY A 1017 -35.95 7.72 5.47
N PHE A 1018 -34.97 7.45 6.33
CA PHE A 1018 -34.21 6.19 6.30
C PHE A 1018 -35.18 5.00 6.37
N LYS A 1019 -35.06 4.10 5.39
CA LYS A 1019 -35.89 2.88 5.31
C LYS A 1019 -35.03 1.67 5.70
N PRO A 1020 -35.21 1.10 6.91
CA PRO A 1020 -34.50 -0.10 7.32
C PRO A 1020 -34.95 -1.29 6.47
N ILE A 1021 -33.97 -2.06 5.96
CA ILE A 1021 -34.17 -3.31 5.22
C ILE A 1021 -33.91 -4.50 6.15
N LYS A 1022 -32.83 -4.42 6.95
CA LYS A 1022 -32.46 -5.45 7.92
C LYS A 1022 -32.20 -4.79 9.27
N VAL A 1023 -33.09 -5.04 10.24
CA VAL A 1023 -32.93 -4.55 11.62
C VAL A 1023 -32.22 -5.61 12.45
N LYS A 1024 -31.14 -5.23 13.12
CA LYS A 1024 -30.39 -6.06 14.07
C LYS A 1024 -30.49 -5.40 15.44
N GLU A 1025 -31.11 -6.07 16.41
CA GLU A 1025 -30.97 -5.67 17.80
C GLU A 1025 -29.68 -6.25 18.37
N LEU A 1026 -28.84 -5.39 18.96
CA LEU A 1026 -27.56 -5.78 19.58
C LEU A 1026 -27.67 -6.67 20.81
N ARG A 1027 -28.86 -7.20 21.11
CA ARG A 1027 -29.07 -8.18 22.19
C ARG A 1027 -28.82 -9.62 21.75
N ASP A 1028 -28.97 -9.94 20.45
CA ASP A 1028 -29.03 -11.33 19.97
C ASP A 1028 -28.46 -11.50 18.55
N LEU A 1029 -27.33 -10.86 18.21
CA LEU A 1029 -26.53 -11.29 17.04
C LEU A 1029 -25.79 -12.60 17.35
N ARG A 1030 -26.58 -13.64 17.64
CA ARG A 1030 -26.16 -15.03 17.70
C ARG A 1030 -25.94 -15.46 16.25
N TYR A 1031 -24.70 -15.67 15.84
CA TYR A 1031 -24.48 -16.64 14.77
C TYR A 1031 -24.93 -17.99 15.32
N ASP A 1032 -26.14 -18.43 14.96
CA ASP A 1032 -26.49 -19.85 15.04
C ASP A 1032 -25.66 -20.56 13.97
N THR A 1033 -24.44 -20.93 14.34
CA THR A 1033 -23.67 -21.99 13.68
C THR A 1033 -24.32 -23.32 14.06
N GLY A 1034 -25.50 -23.60 13.52
CA GLY A 1034 -26.30 -24.72 14.00
C GLY A 1034 -27.30 -25.27 13.00
N THR A 1035 -26.83 -26.22 12.20
CA THR A 1035 -27.60 -27.36 11.66
C THR A 1035 -28.68 -27.09 10.62
N SER A 1036 -28.52 -27.76 9.46
CA SER A 1036 -29.65 -28.20 8.67
C SER A 1036 -30.63 -28.94 9.60
N VAL A 1037 -31.74 -28.31 9.93
CA VAL A 1037 -32.90 -29.03 10.44
C VAL A 1037 -33.54 -29.65 9.22
N LYS A 1038 -33.23 -30.93 8.98
CA LYS A 1038 -34.13 -31.78 8.21
C LYS A 1038 -35.42 -31.86 9.02
N ASP A 1039 -36.47 -31.26 8.52
CA ASP A 1039 -37.80 -31.70 8.88
C ASP A 1039 -37.99 -33.15 8.40
N GLY A 1040 -38.93 -33.86 9.01
CA GLY A 1040 -39.13 -35.31 8.83
C GLY A 1040 -39.42 -35.79 7.40
N ASN A 1041 -39.38 -34.90 6.39
CA ASN A 1041 -39.61 -35.22 4.98
C ASN A 1041 -38.49 -34.75 4.01
N GLY A 1042 -37.39 -34.16 4.46
CA GLY A 1042 -36.15 -34.09 3.66
C GLY A 1042 -36.13 -33.16 2.43
N HIS A 1043 -36.75 -31.98 2.49
CA HIS A 1043 -36.54 -30.92 1.49
C HIS A 1043 -35.79 -29.71 2.07
N ALA A 1044 -34.85 -29.15 1.29
CA ALA A 1044 -34.13 -27.93 1.63
C ALA A 1044 -34.77 -26.73 0.88
N GLU A 1045 -35.28 -25.75 1.62
CA GLU A 1045 -35.78 -24.48 1.05
C GLU A 1045 -34.67 -23.43 0.91
N THR A 1046 -34.62 -22.79 -0.25
CA THR A 1046 -33.81 -21.61 -0.56
C THR A 1046 -34.45 -20.33 -0.01
N VAL A 1047 -33.61 -19.44 0.53
CA VAL A 1047 -33.91 -18.13 1.12
C VAL A 1047 -34.92 -17.31 0.29
N GLY A 1048 -36.09 -17.03 0.86
CA GLY A 1048 -37.15 -16.19 0.26
C GLY A 1048 -37.21 -14.78 0.84
N GLU A 1049 -37.56 -13.83 -0.04
CA GLU A 1049 -37.87 -12.42 0.24
C GLU A 1049 -38.96 -12.25 1.33
N PHE A 1050 -38.78 -11.27 2.21
CA PHE A 1050 -39.86 -10.81 3.09
C PHE A 1050 -40.85 -9.95 2.28
N GLN A 1051 -42.08 -10.44 2.08
CA GLN A 1051 -43.21 -9.60 1.66
C GLN A 1051 -43.85 -8.93 2.88
N GLU A 1052 -44.10 -7.61 2.77
CA GLU A 1052 -44.89 -6.82 3.70
C GLU A 1052 -46.34 -7.34 3.74
N ASN A 1053 -46.79 -7.84 4.89
CA ASN A 1053 -48.21 -8.05 5.15
C ASN A 1053 -48.84 -6.75 5.66
N ALA A 1054 -49.49 -6.02 4.77
CA ALA A 1054 -50.51 -5.05 5.12
C ALA A 1054 -51.89 -5.58 4.72
N SER A 1055 -52.83 -5.52 5.68
CA SER A 1055 -54.30 -5.49 5.54
C SER A 1055 -55.06 -6.72 6.06
N GLY A 1056 -55.96 -6.45 7.01
CA GLY A 1056 -56.96 -7.39 7.52
C GLY A 1056 -58.07 -7.73 6.50
N PRO A 1057 -58.98 -8.66 6.86
CA PRO A 1057 -59.85 -9.31 5.89
C PRO A 1057 -61.09 -8.48 5.56
N THR A 1058 -61.47 -8.41 4.28
CA THR A 1058 -62.83 -8.07 3.82
C THR A 1058 -63.18 -8.96 2.61
N PRO A 1059 -64.41 -9.49 2.48
CA PRO A 1059 -64.72 -10.71 1.70
C PRO A 1059 -65.09 -10.44 0.22
N PRO A 1060 -65.24 -11.48 -0.63
CA PRO A 1060 -64.98 -11.40 -2.06
C PRO A 1060 -66.20 -10.98 -2.89
N GLN A 1061 -65.95 -10.26 -4.00
CA GLN A 1061 -66.89 -10.17 -5.12
C GLN A 1061 -66.19 -10.45 -6.46
N GLN A 1062 -66.91 -11.20 -7.28
CA GLN A 1062 -66.54 -11.83 -8.55
C GLN A 1062 -66.41 -10.86 -9.75
N PRO A 1063 -65.84 -11.33 -10.88
CA PRO A 1063 -65.18 -10.50 -11.88
C PRO A 1063 -66.09 -10.06 -13.04
N ILE A 1064 -65.81 -8.89 -13.61
CA ILE A 1064 -66.29 -8.51 -14.95
C ILE A 1064 -65.10 -7.97 -15.75
N GLN A 1065 -64.86 -8.62 -16.89
CA GLN A 1065 -63.86 -8.31 -17.91
C GLN A 1065 -64.42 -7.31 -18.96
N PRO A 1066 -63.61 -6.80 -19.90
CA PRO A 1066 -63.42 -5.38 -20.16
C PRO A 1066 -64.18 -4.85 -21.39
N LYS A 1067 -64.18 -3.53 -21.59
CA LYS A 1067 -64.41 -2.92 -22.91
C LYS A 1067 -63.47 -1.75 -23.16
N ALA A 1068 -62.99 -1.72 -24.40
CA ALA A 1068 -61.96 -0.88 -24.96
C ALA A 1068 -62.44 0.52 -25.36
N ALA A 1069 -61.45 1.40 -25.49
CA ALA A 1069 -61.29 2.53 -26.42
C ALA A 1069 -62.26 3.72 -26.33
N GLN A 1070 -61.72 4.87 -25.92
CA GLN A 1070 -61.28 5.94 -26.83
C GLN A 1070 -60.13 6.74 -26.22
#